data_AF-A0A813BQP1-F1
#
_entry.id   AF-A0A813BQP1-F1
#
_cell.length_a   1.000
_cell.length_b   1.000
_cell.length_c   1.000
_cell.angle_alpha   90.00
_cell.angle_beta   90.00
_cell.angle_gamma   90.00
#
_symmetry.space_group_name_H-M   'P 1'
#
loop_
_entity.id
_entity.type
_entity.pdbx_description
1 polymer ?
#
loop_
_entity_poly.entity_id
_entity_poly.type
_entity_poly.pdbx_seq_one_letter_code
_entity_poly.pdbx_strand_id
1 'polypeptide(L)'
;MPLRRGRSGRGKPDPKHQHALKERDKALETLKSLLESEGNILRVWVQYFDRHYERQISRQQFCAGMKSLRYPGDADLLFRRLDTDQLEELTFDQIDPATSDIWMGFRMWCVKVFGDERAMLEELSQGFGIANQPAFVKNLRRCGWQSGKEEMLYEALNLDDHDELEIGDLRFFNVDRKKLVRARKGMQDALKLKARLAKRRRLVAQAVLDFKAFLKKKFSTYLKAWRCSLDSDGSMFIQKNELFRAVKELSWQGDVRLLWKGLDKDGSGITPLQELDLKSAEQLAKFRQQCFEKFGSMEEFFKAIDVYNKKKITRAEFLQQCKRQGITRVDKALVHGLDWQGRNMLIMDDFKFLETWRCPRYLICKSNPQAAQEYKEHLLLKYPSYLAAWRQLLDRDGSNVVAWDEFESAAKRIDFEGDLAGAWRCFDEDVSGSISLRELDPLASEILEEFKAWADEEFGGVRAAFEILDEDKSGGFTQREFVKMLRSYGFRGDCKALFTTLSGGGQDSVTLQDIAFLDLWEDEEDTSEDEQKPEKLEQVAPKKPPRISQRLQELARTRKPRLPMLSDSSKSTLQSGWTTSTSLSKPLMLKTTYGSLPGLNGLKAFNRTESDFRATSFFFHELPRTTLRKMRVQAIKDEILCEDQISEDVQELSVNLA
;
A
#
# COMPACT_ATOMS: atom_id res chain seq x y z
N MET A 1 -13.39 30.03 -30.16
CA MET A 1 -12.79 30.87 -29.10
C MET A 1 -12.25 29.95 -28.01
N PRO A 2 -10.96 30.00 -27.66
CA PRO A 2 -10.42 29.15 -26.60
C PRO A 2 -10.70 29.76 -25.22
N LEU A 3 -11.42 29.01 -24.39
CA LEU A 3 -11.75 29.36 -23.01
C LEU A 3 -10.49 29.34 -22.13
N ARG A 4 -10.28 30.44 -21.41
CA ARG A 4 -9.19 30.66 -20.46
C ARG A 4 -9.26 29.64 -19.33
N ARG A 5 -8.18 28.88 -19.13
CA ARG A 5 -7.93 28.12 -17.89
C ARG A 5 -7.84 29.08 -16.71
N GLY A 6 -8.76 28.97 -15.77
CA GLY A 6 -8.64 29.60 -14.45
C GLY A 6 -7.42 29.03 -13.74
N ARG A 7 -6.41 29.87 -13.50
CA ARG A 7 -5.38 29.58 -12.50
C ARG A 7 -6.07 29.61 -11.15
N SER A 8 -6.25 28.45 -10.51
CA SER A 8 -6.51 28.39 -9.08
C SER A 8 -5.39 29.17 -8.38
N GLY A 9 -5.78 30.17 -7.61
CA GLY A 9 -4.84 31.01 -6.87
C GLY A 9 -4.09 30.13 -5.88
N ARG A 10 -2.78 29.98 -6.08
CA ARG A 10 -1.87 29.67 -4.97
C ARG A 10 -2.05 30.81 -3.98
N GLY A 11 -2.69 30.55 -2.84
CA GLY A 11 -2.78 31.51 -1.75
C GLY A 11 -1.38 32.07 -1.45
N LYS A 12 -1.27 33.38 -1.22
CA LYS A 12 0.00 33.97 -0.78
C LYS A 12 0.43 33.22 0.50
N PRO A 13 1.67 32.70 0.59
CA PRO A 13 2.08 31.94 1.76
C PRO A 13 1.96 32.83 3.00
N ASP A 14 1.48 32.26 4.11
CA ASP A 14 1.27 32.97 5.37
C ASP A 14 2.54 33.76 5.76
N PRO A 15 2.46 35.11 5.93
CA PRO A 15 3.60 35.93 6.32
C PRO A 15 4.31 35.46 7.60
N LYS A 16 3.58 34.86 8.56
CA LYS A 16 4.17 34.30 9.77
C LYS A 16 5.01 33.06 9.47
N HIS A 17 4.50 32.17 8.62
CA HIS A 17 5.22 30.98 8.18
C HIS A 17 6.48 31.35 7.38
N GLN A 18 6.39 32.33 6.48
CA GLN A 18 7.57 32.85 5.76
C GLN A 18 8.62 33.47 6.69
N HIS A 19 8.18 34.17 7.74
CA HIS A 19 9.09 34.72 8.72
C HIS A 19 9.80 33.61 9.53
N ALA A 20 9.05 32.60 9.97
CA ALA A 20 9.60 31.44 10.68
C ALA A 20 10.62 30.66 9.82
N LEU A 21 10.32 30.44 8.54
CA LEU A 21 11.26 29.81 7.59
C LEU A 21 12.56 30.60 7.46
N LYS A 22 12.48 31.93 7.32
CA LYS A 22 13.68 32.77 7.24
C LYS A 22 14.52 32.72 8.52
N GLU A 23 13.87 32.67 9.69
CA GLU A 23 14.59 32.54 10.96
C GLU A 23 15.21 31.15 11.14
N ARG A 24 14.55 30.09 10.65
CA ARG A 24 15.11 28.74 10.55
C ARG A 24 16.33 28.71 9.63
N ASP A 25 16.25 29.28 8.43
CA ASP A 25 17.34 29.26 7.46
C ASP A 25 18.59 29.96 8.01
N LYS A 26 18.42 31.11 8.68
CA LYS A 26 19.52 31.79 9.38
C LYS A 26 20.10 30.93 10.51
N ALA A 27 19.25 30.26 11.28
CA ALA A 27 19.70 29.35 12.34
C ALA A 27 20.49 28.17 11.78
N LEU A 28 20.05 27.59 10.66
CA LEU A 28 20.74 26.53 9.95
C LEU A 28 22.10 27.00 9.42
N GLU A 29 22.16 28.18 8.81
CA GLU A 29 23.41 28.76 8.32
C GLU A 29 24.40 29.02 9.45
N THR A 30 23.90 29.54 10.59
CA THR A 30 24.70 29.77 11.79
C THR A 30 25.28 28.45 12.33
N LEU A 31 24.44 27.42 12.45
CA LEU A 31 24.88 26.12 12.93
C LEU A 31 25.88 25.47 11.96
N LYS A 32 25.58 25.45 10.65
CA LYS A 32 26.47 24.87 9.65
C LYS A 32 27.82 25.56 9.63
N SER A 33 27.85 26.90 9.62
CA SER A 33 29.11 27.65 9.63
C SER A 33 29.95 27.34 10.87
N LEU A 34 29.32 27.17 12.04
CA LEU A 34 30.02 26.75 13.26
C LEU A 34 30.61 25.34 13.09
N LEU A 35 29.81 24.37 12.63
CA LEU A 35 30.26 22.99 12.45
C LEU A 35 31.40 22.90 11.42
N GLU A 36 31.30 23.63 10.31
CA GLU A 36 32.31 23.70 9.25
C GLU A 36 33.61 24.35 9.74
N SER A 37 33.53 25.34 10.64
CA SER A 37 34.71 26.01 11.20
C SER A 37 35.54 25.11 12.12
N GLU A 38 34.90 24.11 12.73
CA GLU A 38 35.54 23.11 13.60
C GLU A 38 36.03 21.89 12.81
N GLY A 39 35.52 21.68 11.59
CA GLY A 39 36.00 20.67 10.66
C GLY A 39 34.88 19.97 9.89
N ASN A 40 35.01 18.66 9.74
CA ASN A 40 34.01 17.83 9.09
C ASN A 40 32.69 17.85 9.87
N ILE A 41 31.62 18.37 9.26
CA ILE A 41 30.30 18.54 9.90
C ILE A 41 29.81 17.24 10.55
N LEU A 42 29.94 16.09 9.87
CA LEU A 42 29.48 14.81 10.39
C LEU A 42 30.29 14.38 11.61
N ARG A 43 31.60 14.56 11.57
CA ARG A 43 32.49 14.29 12.71
C ARG A 43 32.09 15.16 13.91
N VAL A 44 31.94 16.47 13.71
CA VAL A 44 31.54 17.40 14.77
C VAL A 44 30.15 17.05 15.31
N TRP A 45 29.22 16.66 14.43
CA TRP A 45 27.89 16.19 14.83
C TRP A 45 27.95 14.99 15.76
N VAL A 46 28.66 13.93 15.37
CA VAL A 46 28.81 12.71 16.16
C VAL A 46 29.54 12.99 17.47
N GLN A 47 30.62 13.79 17.43
CA GLN A 47 31.45 14.08 18.59
C GLN A 47 30.73 14.90 19.67
N TYR A 48 29.97 15.92 19.28
CA TYR A 48 29.42 16.90 20.23
C TYR A 48 27.93 16.72 20.50
N PHE A 49 27.20 16.07 19.59
CA PHE A 49 25.75 15.98 19.68
C PHE A 49 25.26 14.54 19.76
N ASP A 50 25.63 13.66 18.82
CA ASP A 50 25.13 12.27 18.75
C ASP A 50 26.18 11.23 19.20
N ARG A 51 26.72 11.40 20.41
CA ARG A 51 27.78 10.52 20.97
C ARG A 51 27.39 9.06 21.15
N HIS A 52 26.09 8.79 21.20
CA HIS A 52 25.54 7.46 21.42
C HIS A 52 24.94 6.85 20.14
N TYR A 53 25.05 7.54 19.00
CA TYR A 53 24.55 7.08 17.71
C TYR A 53 23.05 6.79 17.71
N GLU A 54 22.30 7.54 18.51
CA GLU A 54 20.85 7.44 18.67
C GLU A 54 20.08 8.04 17.47
N ARG A 55 20.80 8.67 16.53
CA ARG A 55 20.31 9.30 15.28
C ARG A 55 19.53 10.61 15.49
N GLN A 56 19.24 10.96 16.74
CA GLN A 56 18.50 12.13 17.14
C GLN A 56 18.99 12.64 18.49
N ILE A 57 18.89 13.93 18.71
CA ILE A 57 19.37 14.60 19.93
C ILE A 57 18.26 15.42 20.56
N SER A 58 18.16 15.36 21.88
CA SER A 58 17.29 16.23 22.66
C SER A 58 17.82 17.66 22.72
N ARG A 59 16.94 18.60 23.05
CA ARG A 59 17.31 19.99 23.39
C ARG A 59 18.47 20.07 24.40
N GLN A 60 18.47 19.21 25.42
CA GLN A 60 19.52 19.20 26.44
C GLN A 60 20.89 18.79 25.85
N GLN A 61 20.91 17.73 25.05
CA GLN A 61 22.12 17.28 24.35
C GLN A 61 22.62 18.35 23.38
N PHE A 62 21.71 19.02 22.64
CA PHE A 62 22.08 20.12 21.77
C PHE A 62 22.74 21.28 22.53
N CYS A 63 22.11 21.78 23.60
CA CYS A 63 22.67 22.87 24.39
C CYS A 63 24.04 22.51 25.01
N ALA A 64 24.21 21.25 25.46
CA ALA A 64 25.49 20.77 25.97
C ALA A 64 26.57 20.70 24.87
N GLY A 65 26.22 20.27 23.66
CA GLY A 65 27.09 20.27 22.48
C GLY A 65 27.52 21.69 22.10
N MET A 66 26.57 22.63 21.98
CA MET A 66 26.86 24.04 21.68
C MET A 66 27.76 24.69 22.73
N LYS A 67 27.58 24.36 24.01
CA LYS A 67 28.46 24.83 25.09
C LYS A 67 29.88 24.28 24.94
N SER A 68 30.03 23.02 24.54
CA SER A 68 31.33 22.39 24.30
C SER A 68 32.05 23.01 23.10
N LEU A 69 31.29 23.40 22.07
CA LEU A 69 31.77 24.15 20.91
C LEU A 69 32.02 25.65 21.19
N ARG A 70 31.86 26.09 22.45
CA ARG A 70 32.02 27.50 22.86
C ARG A 70 31.20 28.48 22.02
N TYR A 71 29.99 28.07 21.60
CA TYR A 71 29.11 28.94 20.84
C TYR A 71 28.73 30.18 21.67
N PRO A 72 28.97 31.40 21.17
CA PRO A 72 28.77 32.62 21.94
C PRO A 72 27.31 33.08 22.02
N GLY A 73 26.41 32.48 21.23
CA GLY A 73 25.00 32.85 21.17
C GLY A 73 24.09 32.03 22.10
N ASP A 74 22.79 32.32 22.02
CA ASP A 74 21.77 31.57 22.74
C ASP A 74 21.46 30.25 22.03
N ALA A 75 22.09 29.17 22.51
CA ALA A 75 21.90 27.81 22.00
C ALA A 75 20.44 27.34 22.08
N ASP A 76 19.70 27.81 23.08
CA ASP A 76 18.31 27.42 23.30
C ASP A 76 17.37 28.05 22.26
N LEU A 77 17.58 29.33 21.99
CA LEU A 77 16.89 30.03 20.92
C LEU A 77 17.25 29.45 19.54
N LEU A 78 18.51 29.08 19.34
CA LEU A 78 18.96 28.42 18.11
C LEU A 78 18.24 27.08 17.90
N PHE A 79 18.18 26.24 18.94
CA PHE A 79 17.44 24.98 18.91
C PHE A 79 15.98 25.20 18.53
N ARG A 80 15.27 26.11 19.21
CA ARG A 80 13.85 26.40 18.96
C ARG A 80 13.56 26.89 17.53
N ARG A 81 14.53 27.52 16.87
CA ARG A 81 14.42 27.95 15.46
C ARG A 81 14.65 26.80 14.49
N LEU A 82 15.50 25.84 14.85
CA LEU A 82 15.80 24.64 14.05
C LEU A 82 14.70 23.59 14.18
N ASP A 83 14.15 23.43 15.39
CA ASP A 83 13.04 22.54 15.73
C ASP A 83 11.71 23.11 15.24
N THR A 84 11.56 23.22 13.92
CA THR A 84 10.31 23.68 13.31
C THR A 84 9.17 22.70 13.50
N ASP A 85 9.49 21.46 13.86
CA ASP A 85 8.51 20.43 14.07
C ASP A 85 8.05 20.31 15.54
N GLN A 86 8.67 21.06 16.45
CA GLN A 86 8.31 21.17 17.87
C GLN A 86 8.29 19.82 18.59
N LEU A 87 9.13 18.88 18.15
CA LEU A 87 9.26 17.57 18.78
C LEU A 87 10.27 17.59 19.93
N GLU A 88 10.90 18.74 20.19
CA GLU A 88 11.98 18.95 21.16
C GLU A 88 13.23 18.09 20.89
N GLU A 89 13.37 17.66 19.64
CA GLU A 89 14.45 16.79 19.17
C GLU A 89 14.94 17.26 17.80
N LEU A 90 16.24 17.12 17.54
CA LEU A 90 16.84 17.41 16.24
C LEU A 90 17.49 16.15 15.65
N THR A 91 17.39 16.00 14.35
CA THR A 91 18.06 14.93 13.60
C THR A 91 19.07 15.53 12.62
N PHE A 92 20.07 14.73 12.24
CA PHE A 92 21.12 15.24 11.37
C PHE A 92 20.62 15.59 9.96
N ASP A 93 19.61 14.88 9.45
CA ASP A 93 18.98 15.17 8.16
C ASP A 93 18.27 16.53 8.14
N GLN A 94 17.79 17.04 9.27
CA GLN A 94 17.19 18.39 9.34
C GLN A 94 18.23 19.49 9.14
N ILE A 95 19.51 19.17 9.37
CA ILE A 95 20.63 20.09 9.28
C ILE A 95 21.33 19.89 7.94
N ASP A 96 21.83 18.69 7.68
CA ASP A 96 22.51 18.32 6.44
C ASP A 96 21.93 17.02 5.84
N PRO A 97 20.85 17.13 5.03
CA PRO A 97 20.20 15.98 4.41
C PRO A 97 21.16 15.13 3.58
N ALA A 98 22.04 15.78 2.81
CA ALA A 98 22.93 15.08 1.88
C ALA A 98 23.98 14.23 2.61
N THR A 99 24.59 14.78 3.66
CA THR A 99 25.57 14.03 4.47
C THR A 99 24.89 12.98 5.33
N SER A 100 23.70 13.27 5.85
CA SER A 100 22.89 12.30 6.60
C SER A 100 22.56 11.06 5.76
N ASP A 101 22.22 11.23 4.48
CA ASP A 101 21.94 10.11 3.58
C ASP A 101 23.12 9.16 3.41
N ILE A 102 24.32 9.72 3.27
CA ILE A 102 25.55 8.94 3.13
C ILE A 102 25.86 8.22 4.44
N TRP A 103 25.72 8.91 5.58
CA TRP A 103 25.98 8.34 6.90
C TRP A 103 25.01 7.19 7.22
N MET A 104 23.72 7.42 7.00
CA MET A 104 22.69 6.42 7.23
C MET A 104 22.83 5.22 6.29
N GLY A 105 23.10 5.47 5.00
CA GLY A 105 23.38 4.40 4.04
C GLY A 105 24.59 3.56 4.48
N PHE A 106 25.66 4.21 4.95
CA PHE A 106 26.88 3.55 5.40
C PHE A 106 26.63 2.66 6.61
N ARG A 107 25.97 3.20 7.65
CA ARG A 107 25.63 2.46 8.87
C ARG A 107 24.80 1.21 8.57
N MET A 108 23.75 1.37 7.76
CA MET A 108 22.86 0.26 7.39
C MET A 108 23.57 -0.78 6.52
N TRP A 109 24.46 -0.35 5.62
CA TRP A 109 25.30 -1.25 4.83
C TRP A 109 26.24 -2.06 5.73
N CYS A 110 26.92 -1.43 6.70
CA CYS A 110 27.82 -2.11 7.61
C CYS A 110 27.14 -3.26 8.36
N VAL A 111 25.98 -3.00 8.97
CA VAL A 111 25.26 -4.04 9.73
C VAL A 111 24.60 -5.11 8.86
N LYS A 112 24.45 -4.87 7.54
CA LYS A 112 23.98 -5.86 6.57
C LYS A 112 25.13 -6.73 6.03
N VAL A 113 26.32 -6.16 5.83
CA VAL A 113 27.48 -6.85 5.25
C VAL A 113 28.28 -7.62 6.30
N PHE A 114 28.51 -7.03 7.47
CA PHE A 114 29.37 -7.63 8.49
C PHE A 114 28.56 -8.35 9.58
N GLY A 115 29.21 -9.32 10.24
CA GLY A 115 28.61 -10.09 11.34
C GLY A 115 28.53 -9.29 12.64
N ASP A 116 29.62 -8.63 12.99
CA ASP A 116 29.84 -7.82 14.18
C ASP A 116 30.91 -6.73 13.91
N GLU A 117 31.14 -5.83 14.86
CA GLU A 117 32.18 -4.79 14.80
C GLU A 117 33.59 -5.34 14.57
N ARG A 118 33.91 -6.52 15.10
CA ARG A 118 35.25 -7.10 15.01
C ARG A 118 35.52 -7.62 13.61
N ALA A 119 34.56 -8.34 13.03
CA ALA A 119 34.62 -8.81 11.66
C ALA A 119 34.69 -7.62 10.67
N MET A 120 33.94 -6.55 10.95
CA MET A 120 34.04 -5.31 10.17
C MET A 120 35.47 -4.75 10.25
N LEU A 121 36.02 -4.58 11.45
CA LEU A 121 37.35 -4.02 11.61
C LEU A 121 38.44 -4.91 11.02
N GLU A 122 38.34 -6.23 11.14
CA GLU A 122 39.26 -7.19 10.51
C GLU A 122 39.25 -7.05 8.98
N GLU A 123 38.08 -6.93 8.34
CA GLU A 123 38.00 -6.71 6.89
C GLU A 123 38.54 -5.33 6.46
N LEU A 124 38.25 -4.29 7.24
CA LEU A 124 38.69 -2.93 6.94
C LEU A 124 40.16 -2.68 7.27
N SER A 125 40.76 -3.51 8.12
CA SER A 125 42.18 -3.49 8.47
C SER A 125 43.02 -4.53 7.73
N GLN A 126 42.44 -5.45 6.96
CA GLN A 126 43.14 -6.65 6.43
C GLN A 126 43.68 -7.59 7.52
N GLY A 127 42.99 -7.70 8.65
CA GLY A 127 43.28 -8.63 9.74
C GLY A 127 44.27 -8.11 10.79
N PHE A 128 44.73 -6.86 10.67
CA PHE A 128 45.58 -6.24 11.69
C PHE A 128 44.81 -5.74 12.92
N GLY A 129 43.47 -5.67 12.83
CA GLY A 129 42.59 -5.24 13.92
C GLY A 129 42.59 -3.73 14.16
N ILE A 130 43.30 -2.97 13.31
CA ILE A 130 43.40 -1.52 13.37
C ILE A 130 43.46 -0.98 11.94
N ALA A 131 42.67 0.04 11.60
CA ALA A 131 42.57 0.56 10.24
C ALA A 131 42.93 2.04 10.17
N ASN A 132 44.04 2.39 9.49
CA ASN A 132 44.35 3.77 9.14
C ASN A 132 43.52 4.25 7.93
N GLN A 133 43.51 5.56 7.68
CA GLN A 133 42.65 6.18 6.65
C GLN A 133 42.84 5.56 5.24
N PRO A 134 44.06 5.41 4.69
CA PRO A 134 44.23 4.81 3.36
C PRO A 134 43.75 3.36 3.28
N ALA A 135 44.00 2.57 4.33
CA ALA A 135 43.53 1.19 4.40
C ALA A 135 42.00 1.13 4.47
N PHE A 136 41.38 1.95 5.34
CA PHE A 136 39.94 2.04 5.48
C PHE A 136 39.27 2.35 4.13
N VAL A 137 39.67 3.44 3.45
CA VAL A 137 39.07 3.84 2.17
C VAL A 137 39.21 2.75 1.10
N LYS A 138 40.40 2.17 0.97
CA LYS A 138 40.67 1.10 0.00
C LYS A 138 39.81 -0.14 0.28
N ASN A 139 39.72 -0.55 1.54
CA ASN A 139 39.04 -1.78 1.92
C ASN A 139 37.51 -1.60 1.94
N LEU A 140 36.99 -0.41 2.29
CA LEU A 140 35.56 -0.07 2.15
C LEU A 140 35.10 -0.28 0.70
N ARG A 141 35.88 0.23 -0.26
CA ARG A 141 35.62 0.07 -1.71
C ARG A 141 35.70 -1.38 -2.15
N ARG A 142 36.65 -2.16 -1.60
CA ARG A 142 36.78 -3.60 -1.86
C ARG A 142 35.57 -4.39 -1.35
N CYS A 143 35.03 -4.01 -0.19
CA CYS A 143 33.82 -4.61 0.39
C CYS A 143 32.53 -4.18 -0.34
N GLY A 144 32.60 -3.22 -1.27
CA GLY A 144 31.49 -2.83 -2.14
C GLY A 144 30.84 -1.48 -1.80
N TRP A 145 31.39 -0.71 -0.85
CA TRP A 145 30.91 0.65 -0.57
C TRP A 145 31.63 1.68 -1.43
N GLN A 146 30.89 2.49 -2.20
CA GLN A 146 31.45 3.48 -3.12
C GLN A 146 30.59 4.75 -3.16
N SER A 147 30.70 5.59 -2.12
CA SER A 147 29.99 6.88 -2.06
C SER A 147 30.84 8.05 -2.55
N GLY A 148 32.17 7.86 -2.67
CA GLY A 148 33.12 8.94 -2.93
C GLY A 148 33.29 9.90 -1.75
N LYS A 149 32.83 9.49 -0.56
CA LYS A 149 32.93 10.22 0.71
C LYS A 149 33.53 9.32 1.80
N GLU A 150 34.40 8.40 1.41
CA GLU A 150 34.97 7.43 2.35
C GLU A 150 35.91 8.10 3.37
N GLU A 151 36.64 9.14 2.96
CA GLU A 151 37.50 9.92 3.87
C GLU A 151 36.67 10.63 4.95
N MET A 152 35.52 11.21 4.54
CA MET A 152 34.59 11.88 5.45
C MET A 152 34.00 10.92 6.49
N LEU A 153 33.73 9.66 6.08
CA LEU A 153 33.24 8.61 6.98
C LEU A 153 34.32 8.16 7.97
N TYR A 154 35.57 8.05 7.51
CA TYR A 154 36.70 7.74 8.39
C TYR A 154 36.85 8.78 9.49
N GLU A 155 36.87 10.06 9.12
CA GLU A 155 36.97 11.17 10.07
C GLU A 155 35.80 11.18 11.06
N ALA A 156 34.59 10.85 10.62
CA ALA A 156 33.43 10.79 11.49
C ALA A 156 33.44 9.64 12.51
N LEU A 157 34.15 8.56 12.20
CA LEU A 157 34.34 7.43 13.11
C LEU A 157 35.51 7.67 14.07
N ASN A 158 36.60 8.27 13.58
CA ASN A 158 37.83 8.48 14.33
C ASN A 158 37.75 9.72 15.23
N LEU A 159 36.98 9.63 16.32
CA LEU A 159 36.69 10.78 17.18
C LEU A 159 37.90 11.21 18.03
N ASP A 160 38.77 10.26 18.39
CA ASP A 160 39.88 10.46 19.33
C ASP A 160 41.17 10.95 18.63
N ASP A 161 41.14 11.23 17.32
CA ASP A 161 42.28 11.67 16.51
C ASP A 161 43.50 10.71 16.55
N HIS A 162 43.26 9.44 16.86
CA HIS A 162 44.29 8.41 16.69
C HIS A 162 44.52 8.17 15.19
N ASP A 163 45.72 7.75 14.77
CA ASP A 163 46.01 7.49 13.34
C ASP A 163 45.23 6.29 12.77
N GLU A 164 44.37 5.69 13.60
CA GLU A 164 44.01 4.29 13.57
C GLU A 164 42.61 4.09 14.21
N LEU A 165 41.68 3.49 13.47
CA LEU A 165 40.36 3.11 13.99
C LEU A 165 40.41 1.83 14.81
N GLU A 166 39.69 1.83 15.93
CA GLU A 166 39.52 0.69 16.82
C GLU A 166 38.05 0.24 16.92
N ILE A 167 37.82 -0.89 17.60
CA ILE A 167 36.47 -1.41 17.86
C ILE A 167 35.61 -0.36 18.60
N GLY A 168 36.23 0.42 19.48
CA GLY A 168 35.59 1.46 20.27
C GLY A 168 34.95 2.58 19.44
N ASP A 169 35.38 2.78 18.19
CA ASP A 169 34.87 3.78 17.25
C ASP A 169 33.61 3.32 16.51
N LEU A 170 33.39 2.00 16.46
CA LEU A 170 32.29 1.37 15.72
C LEU A 170 31.02 1.19 16.58
N ARG A 171 30.81 1.99 17.63
CA ARG A 171 29.69 1.79 18.59
C ARG A 171 28.30 1.82 17.93
N PHE A 172 28.17 2.56 16.82
CA PHE A 172 26.94 2.58 16.03
C PHE A 172 26.50 1.16 15.59
N PHE A 173 27.47 0.27 15.36
CA PHE A 173 27.24 -1.07 14.79
C PHE A 173 26.31 -1.88 15.70
N ASN A 174 26.62 -1.95 16.99
CA ASN A 174 25.83 -2.68 17.97
C ASN A 174 24.40 -2.16 18.10
N VAL A 175 24.23 -0.84 18.09
CA VAL A 175 22.91 -0.18 18.17
C VAL A 175 22.07 -0.56 16.95
N ASP A 176 22.64 -0.43 15.75
CA ASP A 176 21.93 -0.70 14.50
C ASP A 176 21.71 -2.19 14.24
N ARG A 177 22.66 -3.04 14.63
CA ARG A 177 22.55 -4.50 14.49
C ARG A 177 21.42 -5.04 15.36
N LYS A 178 21.26 -4.53 16.59
CA LYS A 178 20.12 -4.88 17.45
C LYS A 178 18.79 -4.53 16.78
N LYS A 179 18.66 -3.33 16.19
CA LYS A 179 17.46 -2.91 15.45
C LYS A 179 17.20 -3.82 14.24
N LEU A 180 18.22 -4.13 13.44
CA LEU A 180 18.11 -5.01 12.27
C LEU A 180 17.67 -6.44 12.64
N VAL A 181 18.23 -7.02 13.70
CA VAL A 181 17.87 -8.38 14.13
C VAL A 181 16.42 -8.44 14.64
N ARG A 182 15.97 -7.40 15.36
CA ARG A 182 14.57 -7.28 15.80
C ARG A 182 13.63 -7.20 14.59
N ALA A 183 13.91 -6.31 13.64
CA ALA A 183 13.19 -6.16 12.38
C ALA A 183 13.04 -7.51 11.64
N ARG A 184 14.16 -8.23 11.48
CA ARG A 184 14.18 -9.53 10.77
C ARG A 184 13.39 -10.64 11.46
N LYS A 185 13.33 -10.66 12.81
CA LYS A 185 12.63 -11.73 13.54
C LYS A 185 11.12 -11.68 13.31
N GLY A 186 10.52 -10.49 13.29
CA GLY A 186 9.09 -10.33 12.97
C GLY A 186 8.77 -10.49 11.48
N MET A 187 9.72 -10.11 10.62
CA MET A 187 9.55 -10.10 9.17
C MET A 187 9.23 -11.47 8.57
N GLN A 188 9.84 -12.57 9.04
CA GLN A 188 9.65 -13.87 8.41
C GLN A 188 8.20 -14.38 8.48
N ASP A 189 7.53 -14.20 9.62
CA ASP A 189 6.16 -14.68 9.78
C ASP A 189 5.16 -13.75 9.09
N ALA A 190 5.41 -12.45 9.08
CA ALA A 190 4.64 -11.48 8.32
C ALA A 190 4.72 -11.77 6.81
N LEU A 191 5.92 -12.03 6.28
CA LEU A 191 6.12 -12.40 4.87
C LEU A 191 5.41 -13.71 4.49
N LYS A 192 5.42 -14.73 5.36
CA LYS A 192 4.67 -15.98 5.12
C LYS A 192 3.17 -15.72 5.02
N LEU A 193 2.63 -14.91 5.93
CA LEU A 193 1.21 -14.54 5.92
C LEU A 193 0.86 -13.73 4.67
N LYS A 194 1.65 -12.71 4.31
CA LYS A 194 1.49 -11.91 3.09
C LYS A 194 1.50 -12.81 1.85
N ALA A 195 2.46 -13.73 1.75
CA ALA A 195 2.54 -14.69 0.65
C ALA A 195 1.32 -15.62 0.57
N ARG A 196 0.79 -16.09 1.71
CA ARG A 196 -0.42 -16.93 1.76
C ARG A 196 -1.65 -16.16 1.25
N LEU A 197 -1.82 -14.92 1.69
CA LEU A 197 -2.93 -14.05 1.29
C LEU A 197 -2.83 -13.69 -0.20
N ALA A 198 -1.64 -13.32 -0.69
CA ALA A 198 -1.39 -13.06 -2.10
C ALA A 198 -1.69 -14.27 -2.97
N LYS A 199 -1.26 -15.48 -2.56
CA LYS A 199 -1.59 -16.73 -3.26
C LYS A 199 -3.10 -16.96 -3.33
N ARG A 200 -3.84 -16.78 -2.22
CA ARG A 200 -5.30 -16.94 -2.20
C ARG A 200 -5.99 -15.95 -3.14
N ARG A 201 -5.55 -14.68 -3.17
CA ARG A 201 -6.07 -13.67 -4.11
C ARG A 201 -5.82 -14.05 -5.58
N ARG A 202 -4.61 -14.46 -5.92
CA ARG A 202 -4.28 -14.93 -7.28
C ARG A 202 -5.16 -16.10 -7.72
N LEU A 203 -5.45 -17.04 -6.82
CA LEU A 203 -6.36 -18.15 -7.10
C LEU A 203 -7.82 -17.67 -7.34
N VAL A 204 -8.29 -16.69 -6.57
CA VAL A 204 -9.62 -16.08 -6.77
C VAL A 204 -9.69 -15.35 -8.13
N ALA A 205 -8.71 -14.49 -8.42
CA ALA A 205 -8.64 -13.77 -9.68
C ALA A 205 -8.57 -14.73 -10.88
N GLN A 206 -7.73 -15.77 -10.79
CA GLN A 206 -7.62 -16.79 -11.83
C GLN A 206 -8.95 -17.53 -12.05
N ALA A 207 -9.68 -17.88 -10.98
CA ALA A 207 -10.98 -18.53 -11.11
C ALA A 207 -11.99 -17.66 -11.88
N VAL A 208 -12.01 -16.35 -11.64
CA VAL A 208 -12.85 -15.40 -12.38
C VAL A 208 -12.43 -15.31 -13.85
N LEU A 209 -11.12 -15.21 -14.12
CA LEU A 209 -10.58 -15.14 -15.49
C LEU A 209 -10.89 -16.41 -16.29
N ASP A 210 -10.65 -17.58 -15.71
CA ASP A 210 -10.93 -18.89 -16.32
C ASP A 210 -12.41 -19.06 -16.62
N PHE A 211 -13.27 -18.60 -15.70
CA PHE A 211 -14.71 -18.65 -15.89
C PHE A 211 -15.16 -17.71 -17.01
N LYS A 212 -14.67 -16.46 -17.04
CA LYS A 212 -14.93 -15.51 -18.13
C LYS A 212 -14.48 -16.09 -19.48
N ALA A 213 -13.27 -16.64 -19.56
CA ALA A 213 -12.77 -17.29 -20.77
C ALA A 213 -13.67 -18.44 -21.23
N PHE A 214 -14.12 -19.28 -20.28
CA PHE A 214 -15.06 -20.37 -20.54
C PHE A 214 -16.41 -19.86 -21.09
N LEU A 215 -17.02 -18.86 -20.45
CA LEU A 215 -18.28 -18.28 -20.91
C LEU A 215 -18.16 -17.68 -22.31
N LYS A 216 -17.07 -16.94 -22.57
CA LYS A 216 -16.81 -16.34 -23.88
C LYS A 216 -16.64 -17.40 -24.96
N LYS A 217 -15.98 -18.52 -24.67
CA LYS A 217 -15.84 -19.65 -25.59
C LYS A 217 -17.19 -20.33 -25.89
N LYS A 218 -18.03 -20.52 -24.88
CA LYS A 218 -19.31 -21.27 -25.01
C LYS A 218 -20.44 -20.42 -25.59
N PHE A 219 -20.54 -19.14 -25.22
CA PHE A 219 -21.68 -18.26 -25.56
C PHE A 219 -21.31 -17.09 -26.47
N SER A 220 -20.03 -16.92 -26.81
CA SER A 220 -19.47 -15.78 -27.54
C SER A 220 -19.47 -14.44 -26.77
N THR A 221 -20.50 -14.15 -25.97
CA THR A 221 -20.64 -12.88 -25.23
C THR A 221 -21.08 -13.13 -23.79
N TYR A 222 -20.63 -12.27 -22.87
CA TYR A 222 -20.97 -12.38 -21.44
C TYR A 222 -22.44 -12.14 -21.19
N LEU A 223 -23.04 -11.13 -21.84
CA LEU A 223 -24.47 -10.88 -21.69
C LEU A 223 -25.35 -12.07 -22.13
N LYS A 224 -24.94 -12.80 -23.18
CA LYS A 224 -25.65 -14.03 -23.59
C LYS A 224 -25.47 -15.13 -22.55
N ALA A 225 -24.23 -15.35 -22.09
CA ALA A 225 -23.95 -16.33 -21.03
C ALA A 225 -24.77 -16.03 -19.76
N TRP A 226 -24.85 -14.76 -19.38
CA TRP A 226 -25.62 -14.27 -18.25
C TRP A 226 -27.09 -14.66 -18.38
N ARG A 227 -27.78 -14.18 -19.42
CA ARG A 227 -29.21 -14.41 -19.64
C ARG A 227 -29.55 -15.88 -19.90
N CYS A 228 -28.62 -16.65 -20.49
CA CYS A 228 -28.88 -18.03 -20.87
C CYS A 228 -28.67 -19.03 -19.74
N SER A 229 -27.69 -18.81 -18.87
CA SER A 229 -27.26 -19.86 -17.93
C SER A 229 -27.01 -19.40 -16.51
N LEU A 230 -26.86 -18.08 -16.26
CA LEU A 230 -26.64 -17.57 -14.90
C LEU A 230 -27.93 -16.99 -14.31
N ASP A 231 -28.59 -16.12 -15.07
CA ASP A 231 -29.78 -15.36 -14.72
C ASP A 231 -30.95 -15.79 -15.62
N SER A 232 -31.37 -17.05 -15.51
CA SER A 232 -32.45 -17.57 -16.36
C SER A 232 -33.82 -16.96 -16.04
N ASP A 233 -33.99 -16.38 -14.85
CA ASP A 233 -35.23 -15.75 -14.40
C ASP A 233 -35.33 -14.26 -14.78
N GLY A 234 -34.23 -13.60 -15.13
CA GLY A 234 -34.22 -12.19 -15.51
C GLY A 234 -34.28 -11.22 -14.34
N SER A 235 -33.86 -11.68 -13.16
CA SER A 235 -33.67 -10.86 -11.98
C SER A 235 -32.50 -9.87 -12.12
N MET A 236 -31.55 -10.14 -13.04
CA MET A 236 -30.34 -9.34 -13.31
C MET A 236 -29.31 -9.33 -12.17
N PHE A 237 -29.45 -10.26 -11.23
CA PHE A 237 -28.47 -10.63 -10.22
C PHE A 237 -28.53 -12.14 -10.02
N ILE A 238 -27.48 -12.73 -9.46
CA ILE A 238 -27.46 -14.15 -9.10
C ILE A 238 -27.06 -14.31 -7.65
N GLN A 239 -27.70 -15.24 -6.95
CA GLN A 239 -27.31 -15.66 -5.62
C GLN A 239 -26.26 -16.77 -5.69
N LYS A 240 -25.55 -17.00 -4.59
CA LYS A 240 -24.54 -18.07 -4.47
C LYS A 240 -25.05 -19.44 -4.96
N ASN A 241 -26.24 -19.84 -4.54
CA ASN A 241 -26.81 -21.15 -4.91
C ASN A 241 -27.15 -21.24 -6.40
N GLU A 242 -27.52 -20.13 -7.03
CA GLU A 242 -27.83 -20.05 -8.46
C GLU A 242 -26.56 -20.17 -9.28
N LEU A 243 -25.48 -19.47 -8.89
CA LEU A 243 -24.18 -19.64 -9.53
C LEU A 243 -23.70 -21.09 -9.43
N PHE A 244 -23.81 -21.72 -8.25
CA PHE A 244 -23.35 -23.10 -8.05
C PHE A 244 -24.12 -24.09 -8.92
N ARG A 245 -25.44 -23.91 -9.05
CA ARG A 245 -26.29 -24.71 -9.94
C ARG A 245 -25.89 -24.49 -11.40
N ALA A 246 -25.78 -23.23 -11.83
CA ALA A 246 -25.40 -22.87 -13.18
C ALA A 246 -24.04 -23.43 -13.58
N VAL A 247 -23.02 -23.29 -12.73
CA VAL A 247 -21.67 -23.83 -12.96
C VAL A 247 -21.70 -25.35 -13.14
N LYS A 248 -22.47 -26.05 -12.29
CA LYS A 248 -22.66 -27.51 -12.39
C LYS A 248 -23.32 -27.91 -13.71
N GLU A 249 -24.41 -27.24 -14.10
CA GLU A 249 -25.10 -27.48 -15.37
C GLU A 249 -24.23 -27.17 -16.59
N LEU A 250 -23.39 -26.12 -16.49
CA LEU A 250 -22.44 -25.76 -17.52
C LEU A 250 -21.26 -26.74 -17.63
N SER A 251 -21.06 -27.59 -16.63
CA SER A 251 -19.93 -28.52 -16.49
C SER A 251 -18.57 -27.81 -16.49
N TRP A 252 -18.51 -26.60 -15.89
CA TRP A 252 -17.24 -25.91 -15.69
C TRP A 252 -16.45 -26.58 -14.56
N GLN A 253 -15.17 -26.84 -14.81
CA GLN A 253 -14.31 -27.65 -13.93
C GLN A 253 -13.52 -26.83 -12.90
N GLY A 254 -13.69 -25.50 -12.89
CA GLY A 254 -12.98 -24.63 -11.95
C GLY A 254 -13.60 -24.62 -10.56
N ASP A 255 -12.88 -24.04 -9.60
CA ASP A 255 -13.35 -23.91 -8.22
C ASP A 255 -14.45 -22.84 -8.11
N VAL A 256 -15.69 -23.30 -7.98
CA VAL A 256 -16.86 -22.43 -7.86
C VAL A 256 -16.88 -21.60 -6.57
N ARG A 257 -16.21 -22.03 -5.50
CA ARG A 257 -16.12 -21.26 -4.25
C ARG A 257 -15.17 -20.09 -4.41
N LEU A 258 -14.03 -20.31 -5.08
CA LEU A 258 -13.11 -19.23 -5.45
C LEU A 258 -13.74 -18.28 -6.45
N LEU A 259 -14.50 -18.80 -7.43
CA LEU A 259 -15.26 -17.98 -8.36
C LEU A 259 -16.27 -17.08 -7.65
N TRP A 260 -17.09 -17.64 -6.75
CA TRP A 260 -18.05 -16.85 -5.97
C TRP A 260 -17.36 -15.73 -5.20
N LYS A 261 -16.26 -16.05 -4.51
CA LYS A 261 -15.47 -15.05 -3.77
C LYS A 261 -14.93 -13.93 -4.66
N GLY A 262 -14.67 -14.20 -5.93
CA GLY A 262 -14.17 -13.21 -6.88
C GLY A 262 -15.26 -12.39 -7.57
N LEU A 263 -16.49 -12.90 -7.62
CA LEU A 263 -17.66 -12.19 -8.13
C LEU A 263 -18.28 -11.33 -7.02
N ASP A 264 -18.67 -11.95 -5.90
CA ASP A 264 -19.23 -11.33 -4.69
C ASP A 264 -18.11 -10.73 -3.82
N LYS A 265 -17.38 -9.75 -4.36
CA LYS A 265 -16.23 -9.13 -3.68
C LYS A 265 -16.64 -8.38 -2.42
N ASP A 266 -17.81 -7.76 -2.43
CA ASP A 266 -18.37 -6.96 -1.33
C ASP A 266 -19.11 -7.81 -0.29
N GLY A 267 -19.27 -9.12 -0.54
CA GLY A 267 -19.97 -10.03 0.36
C GLY A 267 -21.46 -9.70 0.52
N SER A 268 -22.07 -9.01 -0.45
CA SER A 268 -23.50 -8.68 -0.47
C SER A 268 -24.38 -9.94 -0.56
N GLY A 269 -23.81 -11.08 -0.97
CA GLY A 269 -24.50 -12.35 -1.12
C GLY A 269 -25.23 -12.49 -2.46
N ILE A 270 -25.12 -11.47 -3.32
CA ILE A 270 -25.62 -11.44 -4.69
C ILE A 270 -24.51 -10.94 -5.63
N THR A 271 -24.57 -11.32 -6.89
CA THR A 271 -23.69 -10.80 -7.94
C THR A 271 -24.55 -10.26 -9.08
N PRO A 272 -24.56 -8.96 -9.37
CA PRO A 272 -25.19 -8.40 -10.56
C PRO A 272 -24.31 -8.51 -11.82
N LEU A 273 -24.89 -8.24 -13.00
CA LEU A 273 -24.17 -8.35 -14.27
C LEU A 273 -22.88 -7.52 -14.32
N GLN A 274 -22.83 -6.35 -13.67
CA GLN A 274 -21.64 -5.49 -13.67
C GLN A 274 -20.41 -6.13 -13.01
N GLU A 275 -20.58 -7.03 -12.05
CA GLU A 275 -19.46 -7.75 -11.41
C GLU A 275 -18.87 -8.82 -12.33
N LEU A 276 -19.69 -9.37 -13.24
CA LEU A 276 -19.19 -10.24 -14.31
C LEU A 276 -18.60 -9.42 -15.46
N ASP A 277 -19.33 -8.44 -15.98
CA ASP A 277 -18.90 -7.60 -17.09
C ASP A 277 -19.60 -6.23 -17.10
N LEU A 278 -18.96 -5.26 -16.46
CA LEU A 278 -19.41 -3.86 -16.39
C LEU A 278 -19.65 -3.24 -17.78
N LYS A 279 -18.86 -3.61 -18.79
CA LYS A 279 -19.04 -3.11 -20.17
C LYS A 279 -20.38 -3.55 -20.77
N SER A 280 -20.72 -4.83 -20.65
CA SER A 280 -22.04 -5.33 -21.07
C SER A 280 -23.18 -4.69 -20.27
N ALA A 281 -23.02 -4.54 -18.96
CA ALA A 281 -24.02 -3.89 -18.10
C ALA A 281 -24.28 -2.45 -18.53
N GLU A 282 -23.22 -1.65 -18.75
CA GLU A 282 -23.33 -0.26 -19.17
C GLU A 282 -23.97 -0.11 -20.55
N GLN A 283 -23.63 -0.99 -21.49
CA GLN A 283 -24.23 -1.00 -22.82
C GLN A 283 -25.73 -1.30 -22.76
N LEU A 284 -26.12 -2.32 -21.99
CA LEU A 284 -27.51 -2.71 -21.80
C LEU A 284 -28.32 -1.60 -21.14
N ALA A 285 -27.74 -0.95 -20.13
CA ALA A 285 -28.32 0.17 -19.42
C ALA A 285 -28.60 1.37 -20.35
N LYS A 286 -27.62 1.73 -21.20
CA LYS A 286 -27.77 2.82 -22.19
C LYS A 286 -28.80 2.49 -23.26
N PHE A 287 -28.85 1.24 -23.73
CA PHE A 287 -29.88 0.79 -24.67
C PHE A 287 -31.27 0.93 -24.04
N ARG A 288 -31.45 0.39 -22.82
CA ARG A 288 -32.69 0.51 -22.05
C ARG A 288 -33.10 1.97 -21.90
N GLN A 289 -32.20 2.84 -21.46
CA GLN A 289 -32.48 4.26 -21.28
C GLN A 289 -33.02 4.90 -22.58
N GLN A 290 -32.36 4.68 -23.72
CA GLN A 290 -32.79 5.24 -25.00
C GLN A 290 -34.18 4.73 -25.42
N CYS A 291 -34.49 3.47 -25.17
CA CYS A 291 -35.82 2.91 -25.44
C CYS A 291 -36.89 3.58 -24.56
N PHE A 292 -36.64 3.70 -23.27
CA PHE A 292 -37.60 4.32 -22.33
C PHE A 292 -37.79 5.81 -22.60
N GLU A 293 -36.72 6.57 -22.83
CA GLU A 293 -36.81 8.02 -23.13
C GLU A 293 -37.59 8.28 -24.43
N LYS A 294 -37.49 7.38 -25.42
CA LYS A 294 -38.12 7.58 -26.71
C LYS A 294 -39.54 7.00 -26.81
N PHE A 295 -39.80 5.85 -26.19
CA PHE A 295 -41.06 5.09 -26.37
C PHE A 295 -41.86 4.91 -25.08
N GLY A 296 -41.30 5.20 -23.91
CA GLY A 296 -41.95 5.05 -22.60
C GLY A 296 -41.95 3.64 -22.04
N SER A 297 -41.97 2.60 -22.89
CA SER A 297 -41.86 1.18 -22.50
C SER A 297 -41.18 0.35 -23.60
N MET A 298 -40.72 -0.84 -23.22
CA MET A 298 -40.22 -1.87 -24.10
C MET A 298 -41.32 -2.45 -24.98
N GLU A 299 -42.58 -2.51 -24.52
CA GLU A 299 -43.72 -2.90 -25.36
C GLU A 299 -43.94 -1.92 -26.51
N GLU A 300 -43.96 -0.62 -26.23
CA GLU A 300 -44.13 0.42 -27.26
C GLU A 300 -42.90 0.47 -28.18
N PHE A 301 -41.70 0.29 -27.63
CA PHE A 301 -40.49 0.12 -28.43
C PHE A 301 -40.62 -1.07 -29.40
N PHE A 302 -41.02 -2.25 -28.90
CA PHE A 302 -41.15 -3.46 -29.72
C PHE A 302 -42.19 -3.26 -30.84
N LYS A 303 -43.35 -2.65 -30.53
CA LYS A 303 -44.35 -2.29 -31.55
C LYS A 303 -43.79 -1.35 -32.62
N ALA A 304 -42.96 -0.38 -32.22
CA ALA A 304 -42.36 0.59 -33.13
C ALA A 304 -41.31 -0.03 -34.07
N ILE A 305 -40.64 -1.12 -33.67
CA ILE A 305 -39.66 -1.82 -34.50
C ILE A 305 -40.26 -3.01 -35.27
N ASP A 306 -41.37 -3.60 -34.81
CA ASP A 306 -42.15 -4.62 -35.51
C ASP A 306 -43.17 -4.00 -36.48
N VAL A 307 -42.67 -3.25 -37.46
CA VAL A 307 -43.48 -2.46 -38.42
C VAL A 307 -44.57 -3.28 -39.12
N TYR A 308 -44.33 -4.57 -39.33
CA TYR A 308 -45.26 -5.47 -40.02
C TYR A 308 -46.09 -6.34 -39.07
N ASN A 309 -46.01 -6.10 -37.76
CA ASN A 309 -46.70 -6.85 -36.71
C ASN A 309 -46.49 -8.37 -36.83
N LYS A 310 -45.26 -8.80 -37.16
CA LYS A 310 -44.90 -10.22 -37.30
C LYS A 310 -44.85 -10.92 -35.95
N LYS A 311 -44.82 -10.17 -34.86
CA LYS A 311 -44.53 -10.58 -33.47
C LYS A 311 -43.14 -11.20 -33.30
N LYS A 312 -42.27 -11.02 -34.29
CA LYS A 312 -40.90 -11.54 -34.34
C LYS A 312 -40.02 -10.70 -35.26
N ILE A 313 -38.79 -10.44 -34.84
CA ILE A 313 -37.86 -9.57 -35.56
C ILE A 313 -36.51 -10.28 -35.69
N THR A 314 -36.00 -10.46 -36.91
CA THR A 314 -34.66 -11.04 -37.10
C THR A 314 -33.58 -10.12 -36.53
N ARG A 315 -32.40 -10.66 -36.18
CA ARG A 315 -31.27 -9.84 -35.67
C ARG A 315 -30.89 -8.69 -36.62
N ALA A 316 -30.95 -8.92 -37.93
CA ALA A 316 -30.65 -7.92 -38.94
C ALA A 316 -31.73 -6.82 -39.01
N GLU A 317 -33.01 -7.21 -39.00
CA GLU A 317 -34.12 -6.26 -38.92
C GLU A 317 -34.01 -5.43 -37.63
N PHE A 318 -33.70 -6.04 -36.48
CA PHE A 318 -33.55 -5.34 -35.21
C PHE A 318 -32.48 -4.25 -35.28
N LEU A 319 -31.28 -4.57 -35.78
CA LEU A 319 -30.21 -3.59 -35.97
C LEU A 319 -30.61 -2.45 -36.91
N GLN A 320 -31.27 -2.79 -38.02
CA GLN A 320 -31.75 -1.80 -38.98
C GLN A 320 -32.81 -0.88 -38.36
N GLN A 321 -33.74 -1.43 -37.60
CA GLN A 321 -34.82 -0.68 -36.97
C GLN A 321 -34.30 0.17 -35.81
N CYS A 322 -33.39 -0.33 -34.97
CA CYS A 322 -32.71 0.47 -33.96
C CYS A 322 -32.04 1.70 -34.60
N LYS A 323 -31.30 1.49 -35.70
CA LYS A 323 -30.67 2.59 -36.45
C LYS A 323 -31.69 3.59 -36.99
N ARG A 324 -32.80 3.13 -37.57
CA ARG A 324 -33.89 4.01 -38.06
C ARG A 324 -34.55 4.79 -36.93
N GLN A 325 -34.67 4.17 -35.76
CA GLN A 325 -35.20 4.79 -34.56
C GLN A 325 -34.17 5.68 -33.83
N GLY A 326 -32.95 5.85 -34.37
CA GLY A 326 -31.93 6.68 -33.73
C GLY A 326 -31.40 6.10 -32.42
N ILE A 327 -31.64 4.81 -32.15
CA ILE A 327 -31.04 4.09 -31.03
C ILE A 327 -29.61 3.75 -31.43
N THR A 328 -28.66 4.19 -30.61
CA THR A 328 -27.23 4.10 -30.85
C THR A 328 -26.58 3.04 -29.96
N ARG A 329 -25.32 2.68 -30.27
CA ARG A 329 -24.52 1.71 -29.50
C ARG A 329 -25.13 0.30 -29.40
N VAL A 330 -26.00 -0.06 -30.34
CA VAL A 330 -26.51 -1.41 -30.51
C VAL A 330 -25.52 -2.21 -31.34
N ASP A 331 -24.77 -3.12 -30.71
CA ASP A 331 -23.83 -4.00 -31.38
C ASP A 331 -24.28 -5.47 -31.36
N LYS A 332 -23.44 -6.34 -31.92
CA LYS A 332 -23.72 -7.78 -31.95
C LYS A 332 -23.77 -8.41 -30.56
N ALA A 333 -23.02 -7.88 -29.58
CA ALA A 333 -22.98 -8.45 -28.24
C ALA A 333 -24.29 -8.21 -27.50
N LEU A 334 -24.83 -6.99 -27.59
CA LEU A 334 -26.15 -6.65 -27.09
C LEU A 334 -27.24 -7.52 -27.74
N VAL A 335 -27.23 -7.64 -29.07
CA VAL A 335 -28.21 -8.46 -29.80
C VAL A 335 -28.13 -9.93 -29.42
N HIS A 336 -26.93 -10.49 -29.23
CA HIS A 336 -26.75 -11.86 -28.76
C HIS A 336 -27.25 -12.05 -27.33
N GLY A 337 -27.11 -11.03 -26.49
CA GLY A 337 -27.63 -11.01 -25.13
C GLY A 337 -29.15 -10.97 -25.07
N LEU A 338 -29.79 -10.17 -25.92
CA LEU A 338 -31.25 -10.15 -26.06
C LEU A 338 -31.76 -11.47 -26.66
N ASP A 339 -31.09 -12.02 -27.67
CA ASP A 339 -31.39 -13.35 -28.23
C ASP A 339 -30.73 -14.47 -27.41
N TRP A 340 -31.01 -14.47 -26.10
CA TRP A 340 -30.38 -15.36 -25.13
C TRP A 340 -30.68 -16.85 -25.42
N GLN A 341 -31.87 -17.16 -25.95
CA GLN A 341 -32.27 -18.49 -26.40
C GLN A 341 -31.70 -18.90 -27.76
N GLY A 342 -31.01 -18.01 -28.48
CA GLY A 342 -30.34 -18.33 -29.74
C GLY A 342 -31.31 -18.65 -30.88
N ARG A 343 -32.50 -18.06 -30.90
CA ARG A 343 -33.53 -18.29 -31.93
C ARG A 343 -33.19 -17.64 -33.27
N ASN A 344 -32.19 -16.76 -33.31
CA ASN A 344 -31.86 -15.85 -34.41
C ASN A 344 -32.96 -14.81 -34.72
N MET A 345 -33.86 -14.63 -33.76
CA MET A 345 -35.01 -13.74 -33.82
C MET A 345 -35.36 -13.28 -32.41
N LEU A 346 -35.83 -12.05 -32.29
CA LEU A 346 -36.26 -11.42 -31.04
C LEU A 346 -37.78 -11.35 -31.00
N ILE A 347 -38.34 -11.71 -29.86
CA ILE A 347 -39.75 -11.58 -29.50
C ILE A 347 -39.91 -10.66 -28.30
N MET A 348 -41.14 -10.22 -28.00
CA MET A 348 -41.39 -9.31 -26.88
C MET A 348 -40.86 -9.86 -25.54
N ASP A 349 -40.96 -11.17 -25.32
CA ASP A 349 -40.46 -11.82 -24.10
C ASP A 349 -38.96 -11.61 -23.86
N ASP A 350 -38.17 -11.44 -24.92
CA ASP A 350 -36.73 -11.20 -24.82
C ASP A 350 -36.39 -9.82 -24.24
N PHE A 351 -37.37 -8.92 -24.13
CA PHE A 351 -37.21 -7.57 -23.58
C PHE A 351 -37.85 -7.38 -22.21
N LYS A 352 -38.68 -8.31 -21.73
CA LYS A 352 -39.44 -8.16 -20.48
C LYS A 352 -38.56 -7.89 -19.26
N PHE A 353 -37.39 -8.52 -19.18
CA PHE A 353 -36.47 -8.30 -18.06
C PHE A 353 -35.97 -6.84 -17.99
N LEU A 354 -35.95 -6.10 -19.11
CA LEU A 354 -35.56 -4.69 -19.14
C LEU A 354 -36.65 -3.78 -18.53
N GLU A 355 -37.90 -4.22 -18.48
CA GLU A 355 -38.96 -3.51 -17.74
C GLU A 355 -38.69 -3.56 -16.24
N THR A 356 -38.38 -4.76 -15.73
CA THR A 356 -38.25 -5.02 -14.29
C THR A 356 -36.86 -4.74 -13.75
N TRP A 357 -35.84 -4.61 -14.61
CA TRP A 357 -34.47 -4.35 -14.18
C TRP A 357 -34.34 -2.97 -13.52
N ARG A 358 -34.03 -2.99 -12.22
CA ARG A 358 -33.63 -1.80 -11.45
C ARG A 358 -32.21 -1.40 -11.82
N CYS A 359 -32.07 -0.79 -12.99
CA CYS A 359 -30.79 -0.36 -13.53
C CYS A 359 -30.10 0.65 -12.60
N PRO A 360 -28.88 0.38 -12.12
CA PRO A 360 -28.12 1.35 -11.34
C PRO A 360 -27.89 2.65 -12.13
N ARG A 361 -28.16 3.79 -11.50
CA ARG A 361 -28.12 5.11 -12.18
C ARG A 361 -26.72 5.48 -12.67
N TYR A 362 -25.67 5.03 -11.97
CA TYR A 362 -24.29 5.31 -12.34
C TYR A 362 -23.89 4.73 -13.71
N LEU A 363 -24.58 3.70 -14.21
CA LEU A 363 -24.32 3.14 -15.54
C LEU A 363 -24.70 4.08 -16.70
N ILE A 364 -25.58 5.05 -16.44
CA ILE A 364 -26.17 5.91 -17.48
C ILE A 364 -25.94 7.41 -17.28
N CYS A 365 -25.66 7.85 -16.05
CA CYS A 365 -25.44 9.27 -15.80
C CYS A 365 -24.10 9.76 -16.35
N LYS A 366 -24.01 11.09 -16.50
CA LYS A 366 -22.74 11.77 -16.79
C LYS A 366 -22.05 12.09 -15.47
N SER A 367 -20.72 12.17 -15.50
CA SER A 367 -19.93 12.68 -14.37
C SER A 367 -20.41 14.08 -13.97
N ASN A 368 -20.51 14.30 -12.65
CA ASN A 368 -20.91 15.55 -12.04
C ASN A 368 -19.87 15.99 -11.00
N PRO A 369 -18.87 16.81 -11.41
CA PRO A 369 -17.80 17.26 -10.51
C PRO A 369 -18.29 18.11 -9.34
N GLN A 370 -19.40 18.83 -9.50
CA GLN A 370 -19.97 19.63 -8.42
C GLN A 370 -20.55 18.72 -7.34
N ALA A 371 -21.33 17.70 -7.73
CA ALA A 371 -21.86 16.73 -6.77
C ALA A 371 -20.75 15.94 -6.07
N ALA A 372 -19.64 15.64 -6.76
CA ALA A 372 -18.47 15.01 -6.14
C ALA A 372 -17.81 15.90 -5.08
N GLN A 373 -17.73 17.22 -5.35
CA GLN A 373 -17.22 18.19 -4.40
C GLN A 373 -18.16 18.36 -3.19
N GLU A 374 -19.47 18.44 -3.42
CA GLU A 374 -20.48 18.49 -2.35
C GLU A 374 -20.44 17.21 -1.48
N TYR A 375 -20.28 16.04 -2.11
CA TYR A 375 -20.12 14.78 -1.39
C TYR A 375 -18.90 14.81 -0.46
N LYS A 376 -17.76 15.30 -0.96
CA LYS A 376 -16.54 15.51 -0.16
C LYS A 376 -16.77 16.46 1.02
N GLU A 377 -17.48 17.55 0.80
CA GLU A 377 -17.82 18.50 1.87
C GLU A 377 -18.69 17.85 2.94
N HIS A 378 -19.69 17.05 2.56
CA HIS A 378 -20.52 16.28 3.50
C HIS A 378 -19.73 15.26 4.31
N LEU A 379 -18.70 14.61 3.72
CA LEU A 379 -17.79 13.76 4.49
C LEU A 379 -17.08 14.57 5.58
N LEU A 380 -16.54 15.74 5.24
CA LEU A 380 -15.82 16.60 6.20
C LEU A 380 -16.73 17.28 7.24
N LEU A 381 -18.04 17.37 7.00
CA LEU A 381 -18.99 17.81 8.02
C LEU A 381 -19.17 16.78 9.15
N LYS A 382 -19.03 15.48 8.85
CA LYS A 382 -19.21 14.39 9.83
C LYS A 382 -17.91 13.77 10.33
N TYR A 383 -16.85 13.84 9.55
CA TYR A 383 -15.57 13.21 9.85
C TYR A 383 -14.43 14.23 9.81
N PRO A 384 -13.43 14.10 10.69
CA PRO A 384 -12.33 15.05 10.80
C PRO A 384 -11.37 15.04 9.59
N SER A 385 -11.37 13.98 8.79
CA SER A 385 -10.56 13.86 7.57
C SER A 385 -11.20 12.90 6.57
N TYR A 386 -10.77 12.94 5.31
CA TYR A 386 -11.19 11.97 4.31
C TYR A 386 -10.78 10.55 4.67
N LEU A 387 -9.60 10.33 5.27
CA LEU A 387 -9.21 8.99 5.73
C LEU A 387 -10.11 8.49 6.87
N ALA A 388 -10.48 9.36 7.80
CA ALA A 388 -11.41 8.98 8.86
C ALA A 388 -12.77 8.57 8.27
N ALA A 389 -13.29 9.35 7.32
CA ALA A 389 -14.50 8.99 6.59
C ALA A 389 -14.33 7.68 5.80
N TRP A 390 -13.19 7.52 5.12
CA TRP A 390 -12.86 6.33 4.36
C TRP A 390 -12.98 5.08 5.23
N ARG A 391 -12.25 5.01 6.34
CA ARG A 391 -12.15 3.82 7.17
C ARG A 391 -13.39 3.54 8.01
N GLN A 392 -14.10 4.58 8.44
CA GLN A 392 -15.23 4.42 9.36
C GLN A 392 -16.57 4.26 8.63
N LEU A 393 -16.65 4.77 7.40
CA LEU A 393 -17.89 4.84 6.65
C LEU A 393 -17.85 4.07 5.33
N LEU A 394 -16.85 4.34 4.48
CA LEU A 394 -16.81 3.89 3.09
C LEU A 394 -16.21 2.48 2.97
N ASP A 395 -14.97 2.31 3.41
CA ASP A 395 -14.16 1.10 3.34
C ASP A 395 -14.07 0.47 4.73
N ARG A 396 -15.15 -0.18 5.15
CA ARG A 396 -15.27 -0.77 6.50
C ARG A 396 -14.59 -2.12 6.61
N ASP A 397 -14.33 -2.78 5.49
CA ASP A 397 -13.68 -4.07 5.40
C ASP A 397 -12.15 -3.95 5.19
N GLY A 398 -11.66 -2.75 4.83
CA GLY A 398 -10.25 -2.44 4.66
C GLY A 398 -9.69 -2.91 3.31
N SER A 399 -10.55 -3.10 2.32
CA SER A 399 -10.21 -3.54 0.96
C SER A 399 -9.53 -2.46 0.11
N ASN A 400 -9.57 -1.19 0.56
CA ASN A 400 -9.12 0.00 -0.19
C ASN A 400 -9.91 0.29 -1.47
N VAL A 401 -11.05 -0.38 -1.65
CA VAL A 401 -11.98 -0.15 -2.74
C VAL A 401 -13.39 -0.06 -2.17
N VAL A 402 -14.23 0.75 -2.78
CA VAL A 402 -15.60 0.99 -2.33
C VAL A 402 -16.52 0.68 -3.49
N ALA A 403 -17.40 -0.28 -3.30
CA ALA A 403 -18.44 -0.63 -4.28
C ALA A 403 -19.59 0.39 -4.27
N TRP A 404 -20.43 0.36 -5.31
CA TRP A 404 -21.55 1.31 -5.42
C TRP A 404 -22.49 1.24 -4.21
N ASP A 405 -22.79 0.05 -3.71
CA ASP A 405 -23.73 -0.13 -2.60
C ASP A 405 -23.17 0.41 -1.27
N GLU A 406 -21.85 0.31 -1.07
CA GLU A 406 -21.16 0.92 0.07
C GLU A 406 -21.19 2.45 -0.04
N PHE A 407 -20.91 2.99 -1.22
CA PHE A 407 -20.97 4.43 -1.49
C PHE A 407 -22.40 4.99 -1.34
N GLU A 408 -23.41 4.26 -1.81
CA GLU A 408 -24.81 4.66 -1.65
C GLU A 408 -25.26 4.60 -0.18
N SER A 409 -24.83 3.56 0.54
CA SER A 409 -25.08 3.44 1.97
C SER A 409 -24.39 4.54 2.77
N ALA A 410 -23.18 4.93 2.37
CA ALA A 410 -22.42 6.01 2.95
C ALA A 410 -23.09 7.38 2.73
N ALA A 411 -23.57 7.65 1.51
CA ALA A 411 -24.31 8.86 1.15
C ALA A 411 -25.51 9.09 2.06
N LYS A 412 -26.30 8.03 2.32
CA LYS A 412 -27.46 8.08 3.23
C LYS A 412 -27.03 8.44 4.65
N ARG A 413 -25.90 7.90 5.12
CA ARG A 413 -25.38 8.16 6.48
C ARG A 413 -24.78 9.56 6.63
N ILE A 414 -24.42 10.24 5.55
CA ILE A 414 -23.93 11.63 5.57
C ILE A 414 -24.99 12.66 5.14
N ASP A 415 -26.26 12.21 5.02
CA ASP A 415 -27.40 13.03 4.61
C ASP A 415 -27.12 13.78 3.29
N PHE A 416 -26.46 13.11 2.35
CA PHE A 416 -26.17 13.68 1.03
C PHE A 416 -27.39 13.55 0.11
N GLU A 417 -27.95 14.68 -0.31
CA GLU A 417 -29.15 14.75 -1.17
C GLU A 417 -28.83 15.13 -2.63
N GLY A 418 -27.56 15.33 -2.97
CA GLY A 418 -27.11 15.73 -4.30
C GLY A 418 -27.15 14.61 -5.35
N ASP A 419 -26.57 14.87 -6.53
CA ASP A 419 -26.47 13.89 -7.62
C ASP A 419 -25.41 12.82 -7.33
N LEU A 420 -25.79 11.83 -6.53
CA LEU A 420 -24.92 10.76 -6.07
C LEU A 420 -24.33 9.92 -7.21
N ALA A 421 -25.14 9.61 -8.22
CA ALA A 421 -24.68 8.84 -9.37
C ALA A 421 -23.65 9.64 -10.19
N GLY A 422 -23.90 10.93 -10.39
CA GLY A 422 -22.93 11.82 -11.04
C GLY A 422 -21.63 11.99 -10.23
N ALA A 423 -21.72 12.03 -8.90
CA ALA A 423 -20.56 12.06 -8.01
C ALA A 423 -19.71 10.78 -8.13
N TRP A 424 -20.34 9.61 -8.07
CA TRP A 424 -19.67 8.33 -8.30
C TRP A 424 -18.91 8.31 -9.63
N ARG A 425 -19.56 8.73 -10.72
CA ARG A 425 -18.93 8.75 -12.05
C ARG A 425 -17.83 9.79 -12.20
N CYS A 426 -17.72 10.72 -11.26
CA CYS A 426 -16.58 11.62 -11.17
C CYS A 426 -15.41 11.01 -10.41
N PHE A 427 -15.65 10.09 -9.48
CA PHE A 427 -14.59 9.38 -8.75
C PHE A 427 -14.09 8.16 -9.53
N ASP A 428 -14.99 7.33 -10.05
CA ASP A 428 -14.73 6.16 -10.91
C ASP A 428 -14.54 6.59 -12.38
N GLU A 429 -13.51 7.41 -12.64
CA GLU A 429 -13.21 7.93 -13.99
C GLU A 429 -12.77 6.82 -14.95
N ASP A 430 -12.10 5.79 -14.43
CA ASP A 430 -11.60 4.66 -15.20
C ASP A 430 -12.69 3.61 -15.52
N VAL A 431 -13.87 3.75 -14.90
CA VAL A 431 -14.99 2.83 -15.03
C VAL A 431 -14.55 1.41 -14.63
N SER A 432 -13.79 1.31 -13.53
CA SER A 432 -13.44 0.05 -12.87
C SER A 432 -14.64 -0.55 -12.13
N GLY A 433 -15.60 0.28 -11.75
CA GLY A 433 -16.78 -0.14 -10.96
C GLY A 433 -16.53 -0.12 -9.46
N SER A 434 -15.46 0.52 -9.01
CA SER A 434 -15.12 0.76 -7.61
C SER A 434 -14.44 2.12 -7.46
N ILE A 435 -14.48 2.70 -6.26
CA ILE A 435 -13.70 3.91 -5.93
C ILE A 435 -12.58 3.50 -4.97
N SER A 436 -11.36 3.98 -5.19
CA SER A 436 -10.21 3.81 -4.29
C SER A 436 -9.95 5.06 -3.44
N LEU A 437 -9.15 4.93 -2.37
CA LEU A 437 -8.77 6.12 -1.59
C LEU A 437 -8.05 7.14 -2.47
N ARG A 438 -7.24 6.69 -3.44
CA ARG A 438 -6.52 7.58 -4.36
C ARG A 438 -7.44 8.49 -5.17
N GLU A 439 -8.61 8.00 -5.59
CA GLU A 439 -9.59 8.79 -6.34
C GLU A 439 -10.32 9.81 -5.45
N LEU A 440 -10.50 9.48 -4.16
CA LEU A 440 -11.08 10.41 -3.19
C LEU A 440 -10.06 11.43 -2.68
N ASP A 441 -8.92 10.98 -2.19
CA ASP A 441 -7.83 11.76 -1.60
C ASP A 441 -6.46 11.22 -2.05
N PRO A 442 -5.93 11.71 -3.19
CA PRO A 442 -4.66 11.22 -3.73
C PRO A 442 -3.46 11.51 -2.82
N LEU A 443 -3.52 12.60 -2.03
CA LEU A 443 -2.43 12.95 -1.11
C LEU A 443 -2.36 11.98 0.07
N ALA A 444 -3.51 11.67 0.68
CA ALA A 444 -3.56 10.66 1.74
C ALA A 444 -3.12 9.28 1.24
N SER A 445 -3.53 8.90 0.02
CA SER A 445 -3.10 7.64 -0.61
C SER A 445 -1.58 7.57 -0.76
N GLU A 446 -0.95 8.61 -1.32
CA GLU A 446 0.51 8.66 -1.53
C GLU A 446 1.29 8.52 -0.20
N ILE A 447 0.86 9.22 0.85
CA ILE A 447 1.47 9.16 2.18
C ILE A 447 1.38 7.74 2.78
N LEU A 448 0.21 7.10 2.65
CA LEU A 448 -0.03 5.77 3.19
C LEU A 448 0.68 4.67 2.39
N GLU A 449 0.74 4.79 1.07
CA GLU A 449 1.47 3.89 0.18
C GLU A 449 2.98 3.96 0.45
N GLU A 450 3.55 5.16 0.62
CA GLU A 450 4.97 5.34 0.98
C GLU A 450 5.29 4.65 2.31
N PHE A 451 4.45 4.85 3.33
CA PHE A 451 4.60 4.23 4.64
C PHE A 451 4.47 2.70 4.57
N LYS A 452 3.47 2.20 3.84
CA LYS A 452 3.25 0.77 3.64
C LYS A 452 4.45 0.12 2.95
N ALA A 453 4.95 0.70 1.87
CA ALA A 453 6.10 0.17 1.12
C ALA A 453 7.34 0.07 2.02
N TRP A 454 7.61 1.11 2.81
CA TRP A 454 8.68 1.08 3.80
C TRP A 454 8.48 0.01 4.88
N ALA A 455 7.27 -0.11 5.43
CA ALA A 455 6.98 -1.10 6.47
C ALA A 455 7.08 -2.55 5.96
N ASP A 456 6.64 -2.77 4.71
CA ASP A 456 6.78 -4.06 4.02
C ASP A 456 8.25 -4.42 3.77
N GLU A 457 9.08 -3.45 3.37
CA GLU A 457 10.52 -3.67 3.14
C GLU A 457 11.30 -3.91 4.44
N GLU A 458 11.08 -3.09 5.46
CA GLU A 458 11.89 -3.13 6.69
C GLU A 458 11.39 -4.18 7.70
N PHE A 459 10.08 -4.44 7.75
CA PHE A 459 9.46 -5.28 8.79
C PHE A 459 8.56 -6.39 8.23
N GLY A 460 8.30 -6.43 6.92
CA GLY A 460 7.42 -7.42 6.29
C GLY A 460 5.92 -7.13 6.45
N GLY A 461 5.55 -5.96 6.97
CA GLY A 461 4.16 -5.53 7.19
C GLY A 461 4.04 -4.45 8.26
N VAL A 462 2.95 -3.68 8.23
CA VAL A 462 2.71 -2.59 9.19
C VAL A 462 2.39 -3.11 10.60
N ARG A 463 1.72 -4.27 10.74
CA ARG A 463 1.51 -4.89 12.06
C ARG A 463 2.82 -5.31 12.71
N ALA A 464 3.71 -5.92 11.92
CA ALA A 464 5.04 -6.30 12.38
C ALA A 464 5.88 -5.08 12.75
N ALA A 465 5.80 -4.01 11.94
CA ALA A 465 6.41 -2.74 12.28
C ALA A 465 5.91 -2.23 13.65
N PHE A 466 4.59 -2.19 13.88
CA PHE A 466 4.01 -1.74 15.14
C PHE A 466 4.53 -2.50 16.36
N GLU A 467 4.49 -3.83 16.31
CA GLU A 467 4.92 -4.68 17.43
C GLU A 467 6.41 -4.48 17.79
N ILE A 468 7.23 -4.14 16.81
CA ILE A 468 8.67 -3.89 16.99
C ILE A 468 8.92 -2.47 17.48
N LEU A 469 8.12 -1.50 17.04
CA LEU A 469 8.25 -0.10 17.43
C LEU A 469 7.64 0.17 18.83
N ASP A 470 6.63 -0.59 19.26
CA ASP A 470 5.94 -0.48 20.56
C ASP A 470 6.73 -1.19 21.69
N GLU A 471 7.98 -0.75 21.94
CA GLU A 471 8.89 -1.39 22.90
C GLU A 471 8.35 -1.36 24.34
N ASP A 472 7.63 -0.31 24.71
CA ASP A 472 7.04 -0.12 26.03
C ASP A 472 5.66 -0.77 26.20
N LYS A 473 5.10 -1.31 25.09
CA LYS A 473 3.77 -1.94 25.03
C LYS A 473 2.66 -1.00 25.49
N SER A 474 2.83 0.29 25.23
CA SER A 474 1.82 1.32 25.47
C SER A 474 0.57 1.10 24.61
N GLY A 475 0.72 0.41 23.47
CA GLY A 475 -0.37 0.09 22.55
C GLY A 475 -0.74 1.22 21.61
N GLY A 476 0.07 2.28 21.54
CA GLY A 476 -0.08 3.41 20.63
C GLY A 476 1.11 4.37 20.73
N PHE A 477 1.34 5.16 19.68
CA PHE A 477 2.43 6.12 19.63
C PHE A 477 1.88 7.53 19.70
N THR A 478 2.37 8.35 20.63
CA THR A 478 2.21 9.81 20.53
C THR A 478 2.89 10.34 19.28
N GLN A 479 2.58 11.56 18.85
CA GLN A 479 3.25 12.16 17.68
C GLN A 479 4.77 12.16 17.83
N ARG A 480 5.26 12.47 19.04
CA ARG A 480 6.69 12.48 19.35
C ARG A 480 7.29 11.08 19.19
N GLU A 481 6.70 10.06 19.81
CA GLU A 481 7.17 8.67 19.69
C GLU A 481 7.11 8.17 18.27
N PHE A 482 6.02 8.43 17.55
CA PHE A 482 5.83 7.97 16.18
C PHE A 482 6.90 8.52 15.25
N VAL A 483 7.08 9.86 15.25
CA VAL A 483 8.09 10.50 14.39
C VAL A 483 9.50 10.06 14.76
N LYS A 484 9.81 10.01 16.07
CA LYS A 484 11.08 9.50 16.61
C LYS A 484 11.37 8.10 16.10
N MET A 485 10.42 7.19 16.25
CA MET A 485 10.60 5.79 15.89
C MET A 485 10.81 5.63 14.38
N LEU A 486 9.99 6.25 13.54
CA LEU A 486 10.11 6.18 12.07
C LEU A 486 11.46 6.71 11.58
N ARG A 487 11.89 7.90 12.05
CA ARG A 487 13.21 8.46 11.71
C ARG A 487 14.34 7.56 12.18
N SER A 488 14.22 7.00 13.38
CA SER A 488 15.25 6.12 13.95
C SER A 488 15.42 4.80 13.18
N TYR A 489 14.46 4.43 12.33
CA TYR A 489 14.54 3.29 11.40
C TYR A 489 14.74 3.73 9.94
N GLY A 490 14.90 5.02 9.68
CA GLY A 490 15.26 5.55 8.35
C GLY A 490 14.08 5.77 7.40
N PHE A 491 12.85 5.89 7.91
CA PHE A 491 11.72 6.35 7.10
C PHE A 491 11.96 7.79 6.62
N ARG A 492 11.73 8.03 5.33
CA ARG A 492 12.04 9.31 4.66
C ARG A 492 10.83 10.18 4.37
N GLY A 493 9.62 9.62 4.49
CA GLY A 493 8.38 10.34 4.26
C GLY A 493 8.09 11.38 5.34
N ASP A 494 7.12 12.25 5.07
CA ASP A 494 6.67 13.25 6.05
C ASP A 494 5.96 12.56 7.22
N CYS A 495 6.72 12.30 8.28
CA CYS A 495 6.24 11.62 9.49
C CYS A 495 5.07 12.36 10.16
N LYS A 496 5.01 13.69 10.03
CA LYS A 496 3.94 14.51 10.63
C LYS A 496 2.67 14.44 9.82
N ALA A 497 2.79 14.56 8.50
CA ALA A 497 1.66 14.36 7.61
C ALA A 497 1.11 12.94 7.75
N LEU A 498 1.98 11.93 7.83
CA LEU A 498 1.61 10.54 8.10
C LEU A 498 0.90 10.38 9.44
N PHE A 499 1.45 10.91 10.53
CA PHE A 499 0.81 10.85 11.85
C PHE A 499 -0.59 11.49 11.82
N THR A 500 -0.70 12.70 11.26
CA THR A 500 -1.97 13.44 11.15
C THR A 500 -2.99 12.68 10.29
N THR A 501 -2.51 12.05 9.24
CA THR A 501 -3.32 11.22 8.33
C THR A 501 -3.87 10.00 9.09
N LEU A 502 -3.01 9.22 9.73
CA LEU A 502 -3.36 8.00 10.46
C LEU A 502 -4.23 8.25 11.70
N SER A 503 -3.96 9.31 12.47
CA SER A 503 -4.70 9.65 13.69
C SER A 503 -6.09 10.24 13.40
N GLY A 504 -6.46 10.39 12.13
CA GLY A 504 -7.72 10.98 11.72
C GLY A 504 -7.84 12.46 12.11
N GLY A 505 -6.74 13.19 12.25
CA GLY A 505 -6.75 14.64 12.48
C GLY A 505 -7.19 15.13 13.86
N GLY A 506 -7.37 14.25 14.85
CA GLY A 506 -7.83 14.65 16.19
C GLY A 506 -7.45 13.74 17.36
N GLN A 507 -6.76 12.63 17.12
CA GLN A 507 -6.25 11.76 18.20
C GLN A 507 -4.79 12.09 18.52
N ASP A 508 -4.46 12.06 19.82
CA ASP A 508 -3.11 12.31 20.33
C ASP A 508 -2.15 11.13 20.13
N SER A 509 -2.67 9.99 19.64
CA SER A 509 -1.90 8.76 19.44
C SER A 509 -2.35 7.98 18.20
N VAL A 510 -1.42 7.29 17.54
CA VAL A 510 -1.68 6.30 16.49
C VAL A 510 -1.57 4.90 17.08
N THR A 511 -2.63 4.10 16.97
CA THR A 511 -2.68 2.72 17.51
C THR A 511 -2.51 1.67 16.41
N LEU A 512 -2.39 0.40 16.80
CA LEU A 512 -2.36 -0.71 15.83
C LEU A 512 -3.60 -0.71 14.93
N GLN A 513 -4.78 -0.36 15.47
CA GLN A 513 -5.99 -0.28 14.65
C GLN A 513 -5.85 0.79 13.57
N ASP A 514 -5.07 1.84 13.80
CA ASP A 514 -4.94 2.97 12.89
C ASP A 514 -4.03 2.72 11.71
N ILE A 515 -3.27 1.62 11.71
CA ILE A 515 -2.37 1.26 10.61
C ILE A 515 -2.67 -0.11 10.03
N ALA A 516 -3.23 -1.03 10.82
CA ALA A 516 -3.32 -2.46 10.49
C ALA A 516 -4.11 -2.80 9.22
N PHE A 517 -4.92 -1.87 8.71
CA PHE A 517 -5.63 -2.00 7.46
C PHE A 517 -4.69 -1.94 6.23
N LEU A 518 -3.53 -1.29 6.34
CA LEU A 518 -2.55 -1.19 5.25
C LEU A 518 -1.91 -2.54 4.90
N ASP A 519 -1.95 -3.53 5.80
CA ASP A 519 -1.54 -4.90 5.47
C ASP A 519 -2.54 -5.60 4.51
N LEU A 520 -3.77 -5.09 4.42
CA LEU A 520 -4.80 -5.59 3.52
C LEU A 520 -4.72 -4.95 2.13
N TRP A 521 -4.09 -3.78 2.02
CA TRP A 521 -3.92 -3.06 0.76
C TRP A 521 -3.06 -3.85 -0.23
N GLU A 522 -3.45 -3.77 -1.49
CA GLU A 522 -2.80 -4.45 -2.61
C GLU A 522 -1.66 -3.61 -3.18
N ASP A 523 -0.58 -4.28 -3.58
CA ASP A 523 0.49 -3.63 -4.34
C ASP A 523 0.06 -3.61 -5.82
N GLU A 524 0.16 -2.48 -6.53
CA GLU A 524 -0.30 -2.36 -7.94
C GLU A 524 0.35 -3.38 -8.89
N GLU A 525 1.51 -3.94 -8.54
CA GLU A 525 2.19 -5.00 -9.31
C GLU A 525 1.43 -6.34 -9.29
N ASP A 526 0.57 -6.60 -8.30
CA ASP A 526 -0.24 -7.83 -8.24
C ASP A 526 -1.49 -7.77 -9.14
N THR A 527 -1.88 -6.57 -9.63
CA THR A 527 -3.10 -6.34 -10.43
C THR A 527 -2.83 -6.15 -11.92
N SER A 528 -1.58 -5.94 -12.34
CA SER A 528 -1.24 -5.97 -13.77
C SER A 528 -1.42 -7.39 -14.30
N GLU A 529 -2.31 -7.55 -15.28
CA GLU A 529 -2.57 -8.80 -16.00
C GLU A 529 -1.27 -9.34 -16.61
N ASP A 530 -0.53 -10.16 -15.86
CA ASP A 530 0.53 -11.01 -16.38
C ASP A 530 -0.11 -12.11 -17.23
N GLU A 531 -0.44 -11.77 -18.48
CA GLU A 531 -0.51 -12.75 -19.55
C GLU A 531 0.89 -13.36 -19.75
N GLN A 532 1.30 -14.35 -18.94
CA GLN A 532 2.33 -15.31 -19.35
C GLN A 532 2.46 -16.61 -18.52
N LYS A 533 2.65 -17.68 -19.30
CA LYS A 533 3.07 -19.08 -19.07
C LYS A 533 3.65 -19.49 -17.69
N PRO A 534 3.49 -20.78 -17.31
CA PRO A 534 3.94 -21.30 -16.02
C PRO A 534 5.46 -21.14 -15.83
N GLU A 535 5.85 -20.31 -14.86
CA GLU A 535 7.23 -20.12 -14.43
C GLU A 535 7.72 -21.32 -13.62
N LYS A 536 8.90 -21.82 -13.99
CA LYS A 536 9.69 -22.72 -13.14
C LYS A 536 10.39 -21.87 -12.07
N LEU A 537 10.34 -22.35 -10.83
CA LEU A 537 11.03 -21.77 -9.68
C LEU A 537 12.55 -21.71 -9.92
N GLU A 538 13.05 -20.52 -10.28
CA GLU A 538 14.49 -20.19 -10.19
C GLU A 538 14.73 -19.11 -9.14
N GLN A 539 15.90 -19.19 -8.51
CA GLN A 539 16.30 -18.44 -7.32
C GLN A 539 16.41 -16.93 -7.63
N VAL A 540 15.74 -16.11 -6.81
CA VAL A 540 15.63 -14.65 -6.97
C VAL A 540 16.96 -13.95 -6.67
N ALA A 541 17.54 -13.32 -7.68
CA ALA A 541 18.63 -12.33 -7.56
C ALA A 541 18.08 -10.95 -7.10
N PRO A 542 18.88 -10.09 -6.46
CA PRO A 542 18.40 -8.81 -5.91
C PRO A 542 17.88 -7.86 -6.99
N LYS A 543 16.65 -7.36 -6.79
CA LYS A 543 15.99 -6.36 -7.66
C LYS A 543 16.75 -5.02 -7.62
N LYS A 544 16.81 -4.33 -8.77
CA LYS A 544 17.37 -2.97 -8.91
C LYS A 544 16.47 -1.94 -8.18
N PRO A 545 17.03 -0.80 -7.70
CA PRO A 545 16.25 0.21 -7.00
C PRO A 545 15.17 0.83 -7.90
N PRO A 546 14.01 1.23 -7.33
CA PRO A 546 12.91 1.82 -8.07
C PRO A 546 13.31 3.16 -8.71
N ARG A 547 12.84 3.39 -9.94
CA ARG A 547 13.02 4.66 -10.65
C ARG A 547 12.11 5.72 -10.02
N ILE A 548 12.71 6.71 -9.36
CA ILE A 548 12.07 7.98 -9.00
C ILE A 548 11.41 8.56 -10.26
N SER A 549 10.14 9.00 -10.16
CA SER A 549 9.42 9.60 -11.28
C SER A 549 10.18 10.83 -11.83
N GLN A 550 10.31 10.94 -13.16
CA GLN A 550 11.00 12.06 -13.82
C GLN A 550 10.43 13.43 -13.40
N ARG A 551 9.17 13.47 -12.96
CA ARG A 551 8.47 14.67 -12.49
C ARG A 551 9.00 15.16 -11.14
N LEU A 552 9.39 14.27 -10.23
CA LEU A 552 10.08 14.62 -8.97
C LEU A 552 11.53 15.07 -9.21
N GLN A 553 12.21 14.49 -10.21
CA GLN A 553 13.53 14.96 -10.65
C GLN A 553 13.50 16.37 -11.24
N GLU A 554 12.40 16.77 -11.90
CA GLU A 554 12.20 18.11 -12.43
C GLU A 554 11.82 19.14 -11.35
N LEU A 555 11.06 18.74 -10.32
CA LEU A 555 10.70 19.61 -9.20
C LEU A 555 11.88 19.88 -8.24
N ALA A 556 12.84 18.95 -8.15
CA ALA A 556 14.05 19.08 -7.36
C ALA A 556 15.17 19.91 -8.02
N ARG A 557 15.01 20.35 -9.29
CA ARG A 557 16.00 21.21 -9.96
C ARG A 557 15.87 22.66 -9.47
N THR A 558 16.66 23.00 -8.47
CA THR A 558 16.96 24.41 -8.15
C THR A 558 17.63 25.07 -9.36
N ARG A 559 17.07 26.22 -9.79
CA ARG A 559 17.62 27.03 -10.88
C ARG A 559 19.03 27.50 -10.50
N LYS A 560 20.06 27.01 -11.21
CA LYS A 560 21.42 27.54 -11.08
C LYS A 560 21.43 29.05 -11.40
N PRO A 561 22.04 29.91 -10.57
CA PRO A 561 22.31 31.29 -10.97
C PRO A 561 23.33 31.30 -12.12
N ARG A 562 23.06 32.10 -13.15
CA ARG A 562 24.00 32.37 -14.25
C ARG A 562 25.13 33.24 -13.71
N LEU A 563 26.37 32.77 -13.82
CA LEU A 563 27.58 33.60 -13.74
C LEU A 563 28.37 33.49 -15.05
N PRO A 564 29.11 34.54 -15.44
CA PRO A 564 29.58 34.75 -16.80
C PRO A 564 30.81 33.91 -17.15
N MET A 565 30.90 33.59 -18.45
CA MET A 565 32.00 32.88 -19.12
C MET A 565 33.35 33.57 -18.91
N LEU A 566 34.35 32.79 -18.49
CA LEU A 566 35.77 33.06 -18.77
C LEU A 566 36.36 31.86 -19.50
N SER A 567 37.20 32.17 -20.47
CA SER A 567 37.61 31.39 -21.63
C SER A 567 38.79 30.44 -21.40
N ASP A 568 38.73 29.35 -22.17
CA ASP A 568 39.78 28.69 -22.96
C ASP A 568 40.81 27.69 -22.40
N SER A 569 40.86 26.60 -23.18
CA SER A 569 41.98 25.66 -23.42
C SER A 569 42.30 24.67 -22.27
N SER A 570 42.45 23.36 -22.45
CA SER A 570 43.03 22.61 -23.56
C SER A 570 42.61 21.12 -23.52
N LYS A 571 42.62 20.50 -24.70
CA LYS A 571 42.40 19.07 -24.99
C LYS A 571 43.50 18.18 -24.39
N SER A 572 43.16 16.95 -23.98
CA SER A 572 43.93 15.74 -24.38
C SER A 572 43.22 14.43 -23.99
N THR A 573 42.86 13.70 -25.04
CA THR A 573 42.64 12.26 -25.19
C THR A 573 43.59 11.37 -24.39
N LEU A 574 43.11 10.22 -23.87
CA LEU A 574 43.65 8.89 -24.22
C LEU A 574 42.83 7.71 -23.67
N GLN A 575 42.87 6.66 -24.49
CA GLN A 575 42.05 5.46 -24.54
C GLN A 575 42.56 4.31 -23.64
N SER A 576 41.59 3.49 -23.24
CA SER A 576 41.58 2.03 -23.04
C SER A 576 42.87 1.21 -23.13
N GLY A 577 42.99 0.24 -22.21
CA GLY A 577 43.77 -0.98 -22.40
C GLY A 577 43.30 -2.09 -21.44
N TRP A 578 42.50 -3.02 -21.95
CA TRP A 578 42.16 -4.28 -21.29
C TRP A 578 43.31 -5.28 -21.48
N THR A 579 43.70 -5.99 -20.42
CA THR A 579 44.30 -7.33 -20.56
C THR A 579 43.83 -8.25 -19.44
N THR A 580 43.43 -9.44 -19.87
CA THR A 580 42.95 -10.62 -19.14
C THR A 580 44.09 -11.36 -18.45
N SER A 581 43.85 -11.96 -17.28
CA SER A 581 44.52 -13.20 -16.89
C SER A 581 43.68 -14.04 -15.94
N THR A 582 43.65 -15.32 -16.25
CA THR A 582 42.86 -16.42 -15.70
C THR A 582 43.64 -17.12 -14.59
N SER A 583 43.00 -17.50 -13.48
CA SER A 583 43.49 -18.63 -12.67
C SER A 583 42.40 -19.20 -11.76
N LEU A 584 42.03 -20.45 -12.02
CA LEU A 584 41.22 -21.34 -11.21
C LEU A 584 41.92 -21.71 -9.89
N SER A 585 41.17 -21.84 -8.80
CA SER A 585 41.44 -22.79 -7.70
C SER A 585 40.19 -23.00 -6.83
N LYS A 586 39.81 -24.28 -6.67
CA LYS A 586 38.74 -24.80 -5.80
C LYS A 586 39.10 -24.66 -4.31
N PRO A 587 38.13 -24.65 -3.38
CA PRO A 587 38.39 -25.04 -1.99
C PRO A 587 37.94 -26.48 -1.69
N LEU A 588 38.81 -27.16 -0.94
CA LEU A 588 38.63 -28.49 -0.33
C LEU A 588 37.56 -28.47 0.77
N MET A 589 36.86 -29.60 0.88
CA MET A 589 36.12 -29.99 2.09
C MET A 589 37.06 -30.36 3.23
N LEU A 590 36.74 -29.91 4.44
CA LEU A 590 37.22 -30.50 5.69
C LEU A 590 36.04 -30.75 6.63
N LYS A 591 35.85 -32.04 6.93
CA LYS A 591 35.02 -32.56 8.02
C LYS A 591 35.79 -32.39 9.33
N THR A 592 35.11 -31.99 10.40
CA THR A 592 35.46 -32.38 11.76
C THR A 592 34.21 -32.67 12.57
N THR A 593 34.34 -33.66 13.44
CA THR A 593 33.30 -34.33 14.23
C THR A 593 33.60 -34.18 15.74
N TYR A 594 32.53 -34.35 16.53
CA TYR A 594 32.48 -34.72 17.97
C TYR A 594 32.65 -33.65 19.06
N GLY A 595 31.66 -33.62 19.95
CA GLY A 595 31.70 -33.03 21.29
C GLY A 595 30.30 -32.88 21.91
N SER A 596 29.82 -33.91 22.62
CA SER A 596 28.55 -33.94 23.36
C SER A 596 28.72 -33.64 24.87
N LEU A 597 27.57 -33.33 25.50
CA LEU A 597 27.16 -33.44 26.93
C LEU A 597 27.19 -32.13 27.77
N PRO A 598 26.42 -32.03 28.87
CA PRO A 598 25.03 -32.48 29.12
C PRO A 598 24.16 -31.51 29.99
N GLY A 599 22.83 -31.72 29.93
CA GLY A 599 21.94 -31.81 31.12
C GLY A 599 21.39 -30.53 31.76
N LEU A 600 20.05 -30.41 31.80
CA LEU A 600 19.28 -29.96 32.98
C LEU A 600 17.80 -30.30 32.83
N ASN A 601 17.35 -31.26 33.64
CA ASN A 601 15.95 -31.59 33.88
C ASN A 601 15.34 -30.60 34.88
N GLY A 602 14.05 -30.27 34.69
CA GLY A 602 13.18 -29.83 35.77
C GLY A 602 12.08 -28.87 35.32
N LEU A 603 10.84 -29.34 35.20
CA LEU A 603 9.74 -28.98 36.11
C LEU A 603 8.38 -29.56 35.66
N LYS A 604 7.91 -30.47 36.51
CA LYS A 604 6.56 -30.79 36.97
C LYS A 604 5.34 -30.22 36.22
N ALA A 605 4.49 -31.17 35.83
CA ALA A 605 3.08 -31.05 35.49
C ALA A 605 2.21 -30.48 36.62
N PHE A 606 1.15 -29.76 36.24
CA PHE A 606 -0.02 -29.47 37.06
C PHE A 606 -1.29 -29.69 36.22
N ASN A 607 -2.08 -30.69 36.61
CA ASN A 607 -3.44 -30.94 36.16
C ASN A 607 -4.42 -30.39 37.22
N ARG A 608 -5.58 -29.87 36.79
CA ARG A 608 -6.91 -29.90 37.45
C ARG A 608 -7.95 -29.15 36.57
N THR A 609 -8.86 -29.83 35.89
CA THR A 609 -10.21 -30.36 36.25
C THR A 609 -11.36 -29.34 36.14
N GLU A 610 -12.34 -29.72 35.30
CA GLU A 610 -13.70 -29.19 35.09
C GLU A 610 -14.70 -29.62 36.19
N SER A 611 -15.94 -29.06 36.09
CA SER A 611 -17.19 -29.17 36.91
C SER A 611 -17.44 -27.93 37.78
N ASP A 612 -18.62 -27.30 37.85
CA ASP A 612 -19.98 -27.72 37.50
C ASP A 612 -20.95 -26.52 37.30
N PHE A 613 -22.16 -26.85 36.81
CA PHE A 613 -23.20 -26.03 36.17
C PHE A 613 -24.34 -25.50 37.10
N ARG A 614 -25.14 -24.55 36.56
CA ARG A 614 -26.52 -24.06 36.91
C ARG A 614 -26.66 -22.92 37.94
N ALA A 615 -27.64 -22.00 37.89
CA ALA A 615 -28.50 -21.36 36.87
C ALA A 615 -29.41 -20.36 37.65
N THR A 616 -29.63 -19.11 37.18
CA THR A 616 -30.93 -18.38 37.24
C THR A 616 -30.84 -16.95 36.64
N SER A 617 -31.61 -16.78 35.56
CA SER A 617 -32.38 -15.67 34.96
C SER A 617 -32.33 -14.17 35.42
N PHE A 618 -32.46 -13.30 34.39
CA PHE A 618 -32.94 -11.90 34.31
C PHE A 618 -32.08 -10.72 34.83
N PHE A 619 -31.44 -9.96 33.92
CA PHE A 619 -31.72 -8.55 33.56
C PHE A 619 -30.65 -8.01 32.58
N PHE A 620 -31.08 -7.22 31.59
CA PHE A 620 -30.23 -6.50 30.64
C PHE A 620 -29.38 -5.45 31.36
N HIS A 621 -28.05 -5.60 31.36
CA HIS A 621 -27.10 -4.51 31.58
C HIS A 621 -25.79 -4.79 30.82
N GLU A 622 -25.21 -3.72 30.27
CA GLU A 622 -24.05 -3.70 29.38
C GLU A 622 -22.88 -4.59 29.82
N LEU A 623 -22.37 -5.40 28.90
CA LEU A 623 -21.21 -6.26 29.15
C LEU A 623 -19.93 -5.42 29.31
N PRO A 624 -19.07 -5.72 30.30
CA PRO A 624 -17.77 -5.07 30.44
C PRO A 624 -16.93 -5.19 29.16
N ARG A 625 -16.22 -4.11 28.78
CA ARG A 625 -15.38 -4.04 27.56
C ARG A 625 -14.38 -5.20 27.45
N THR A 626 -13.94 -5.76 28.57
CA THR A 626 -13.05 -6.94 28.63
C THR A 626 -13.74 -8.22 28.18
N THR A 627 -15.03 -8.37 28.41
CA THR A 627 -15.85 -9.50 27.96
C THR A 627 -16.18 -9.37 26.48
N LEU A 628 -16.51 -8.17 25.98
CA LEU A 628 -16.67 -7.92 24.53
C LEU A 628 -15.36 -8.16 23.76
N ARG A 629 -14.21 -7.82 24.33
CA ARG A 629 -12.89 -8.10 23.74
C ARG A 629 -12.58 -9.60 23.73
N LYS A 630 -12.92 -10.32 24.80
CA LYS A 630 -12.79 -11.78 24.85
C LYS A 630 -13.75 -12.50 23.90
N MET A 631 -14.98 -12.02 23.74
CA MET A 631 -15.95 -12.58 22.78
C MET A 631 -15.59 -12.25 21.33
N ARG A 632 -15.00 -11.08 21.03
CA ARG A 632 -14.45 -10.78 19.69
C ARG A 632 -13.22 -11.61 19.36
N VAL A 633 -12.31 -11.79 20.32
CA VAL A 633 -11.14 -12.66 20.14
C VAL A 633 -11.54 -14.14 20.05
N GLN A 634 -12.57 -14.56 20.78
CA GLN A 634 -13.12 -15.92 20.68
C GLN A 634 -13.90 -16.12 19.38
N ALA A 635 -14.70 -15.15 18.91
CA ALA A 635 -15.36 -15.23 17.61
C ALA A 635 -14.35 -15.28 16.44
N ILE A 636 -13.25 -14.51 16.52
CA ILE A 636 -12.17 -14.56 15.52
C ILE A 636 -11.38 -15.89 15.64
N LYS A 637 -11.19 -16.43 16.84
CA LYS A 637 -10.60 -17.76 17.03
C LYS A 637 -11.52 -18.88 16.53
N ASP A 638 -12.81 -18.78 16.74
CA ASP A 638 -13.82 -19.75 16.31
C ASP A 638 -14.02 -19.69 14.79
N GLU A 639 -13.87 -18.52 14.16
CA GLU A 639 -13.88 -18.35 12.70
C GLU A 639 -12.60 -18.92 12.04
N ILE A 640 -11.46 -18.87 12.73
CA ILE A 640 -10.20 -19.48 12.30
C ILE A 640 -10.16 -21.00 12.57
N LEU A 641 -10.77 -21.47 13.67
CA LEU A 641 -10.80 -22.89 14.04
C LEU A 641 -11.91 -23.69 13.33
N CYS A 642 -13.03 -23.04 12.96
CA CYS A 642 -14.10 -23.68 12.19
C CYS A 642 -13.72 -23.93 10.71
N GLU A 643 -12.71 -23.23 10.17
CA GLU A 643 -12.16 -23.50 8.83
C GLU A 643 -11.22 -24.73 8.80
N ASP A 644 -10.58 -25.10 9.91
CA ASP A 644 -9.68 -26.27 9.98
C ASP A 644 -10.43 -27.57 10.35
N GLN A 645 -11.52 -27.51 11.14
CA GLN A 645 -12.31 -28.71 11.51
C GLN A 645 -13.03 -29.36 10.31
N ILE A 646 -13.41 -28.57 9.30
CA ILE A 646 -14.07 -29.09 8.08
C ILE A 646 -13.04 -29.77 7.14
N SER A 647 -11.74 -29.52 7.32
CA SER A 647 -10.67 -30.20 6.57
C SER A 647 -10.42 -31.62 7.08
N GLU A 648 -10.59 -31.89 8.38
CA GLU A 648 -10.43 -33.24 8.96
C GLU A 648 -11.65 -34.14 8.68
N ASP A 649 -12.87 -33.60 8.71
CA ASP A 649 -14.10 -34.35 8.37
C ASP A 649 -14.11 -34.82 6.89
N VAL A 650 -13.40 -34.12 6.00
CA VAL A 650 -13.25 -34.52 4.59
C VAL A 650 -12.21 -35.64 4.42
N GLN A 651 -11.22 -35.77 5.30
CA GLN A 651 -10.29 -36.91 5.31
C GLN A 651 -10.94 -38.18 5.89
N GLU A 652 -11.80 -38.05 6.91
CA GLU A 652 -12.51 -39.22 7.48
C GLU A 652 -13.64 -39.76 6.56
N LEU A 653 -14.27 -38.89 5.76
CA LEU A 653 -15.29 -39.32 4.79
C LEU A 653 -14.70 -39.90 3.50
N SER A 654 -13.44 -39.59 3.15
CA SER A 654 -12.77 -40.15 1.97
C SER A 654 -12.06 -41.48 2.25
N VAL A 655 -11.79 -41.82 3.52
CA VAL A 655 -11.29 -43.14 3.93
C VAL A 655 -12.41 -44.19 4.07
N ASN A 656 -13.66 -43.77 4.30
CA ASN A 656 -14.82 -44.67 4.42
C ASN A 656 -15.54 -45.00 3.09
N LEU A 657 -14.99 -44.59 1.95
CA LEU A 657 -15.54 -44.84 0.60
C LEU A 657 -14.52 -45.51 -0.36
N ALA A 658 -13.48 -46.14 0.17
CA ALA A 658 -12.52 -46.98 -0.58
C ALA A 658 -12.79 -48.48 -0.36
#